data_AF-A0A957GLN0-F1
#
_entry.id   AF-A0A957GLN0-F1
#
_cell.length_a   1.000
_cell.length_b   1.000
_cell.length_c   1.000
_cell.angle_alpha   90.00
_cell.angle_beta   90.00
_cell.angle_gamma   90.00
#
_symmetry.space_group_name_H-M   'P 1'
#
loop_
_entity.id
_entity.type
_entity.pdbx_description
1 polymer ?
#
loop_
_entity_poly.entity_id
_entity_poly.type
_entity_poly.pdbx_seq_one_letter_code
_entity_poly.pdbx_strand_id
1 'polypeptide(L)'
;MNILYLSADRGIPVRGHKGASVHVRMLSNAFAAAGNHVTIVTPRPGPDDGPAPQATLLTAPLLTHHDQPMGVFVEQCSNSLYEFCLAKLNHQPYDAIYERYSLWSDVGARLSEATGLPLLLEVNAPLRLEAALYREVADETLAAAVEQRQFRAATHLLAVSSWLADYAAEQGVARERIHVLPNGVDPQQFHPAVRGGDVHHRHDLGDKIVVGFVGRPRPWHDLETLLTAVSYLRQTDNRYHLLLVGQMPDDIEQQLAEHGLSDAVTVTGPVPHRDVPAHIAAMDIAVSPHRSLEHFYYSPLKLFEYLACGVATVAANAGQQGAIIRPGDTGYLYPPGNSRVLAAYIRKLANEPELRRDMGWRGAEYVLQAHTWKQNAAAVVNLLAPSPTPTTAPQLPIFDNKLRTRLYRATRPDLAAACLADELPDLRVETVSQIEVFKYKPRRRAVLGYRLNGRSSQTNRPIEQEIIGKVFRDERGQRLFALQDALWRNGFGPRATDNIHVPRVLAYIPKMRMLVQEKAAGRTLNELVDTTHLNPFMPASAEGLAKLHNSQLPTLLAKQGSFTLKPYTLADELVVLRPYEATVVAERPFTRALMSQLRQQLEQWAGALAEPETAVAVHRDFYYSQLLFDGLRLTLIDFDLLALGDPAIDVANFVAHLHFMGLDHLGDFDALADDAELFKESYSWHVPVNEAFWERAAFYEAATYFRLLNVIAPRPGLAHLFDEMLMRTETAVANGLLLLV
;
A
#
# COMPACT_ATOMS: atom_id res chain seq x y z
N MET A 1 9.96 26.82 -15.77
CA MET A 1 9.21 27.82 -14.97
C MET A 1 10.18 28.55 -14.06
N ASN A 2 9.81 29.76 -13.64
CA ASN A 2 10.50 30.56 -12.63
C ASN A 2 9.78 30.37 -11.29
N ILE A 3 10.42 29.72 -10.33
CA ILE A 3 9.84 29.38 -9.02
C ILE A 3 10.47 30.25 -7.93
N LEU A 4 9.63 30.99 -7.20
CA LEU A 4 10.05 31.68 -5.99
C LEU A 4 9.92 30.70 -4.82
N TYR A 5 11.06 30.16 -4.35
CA TYR A 5 11.09 29.25 -3.21
C TYR A 5 11.29 30.06 -1.92
N LEU A 6 10.27 30.11 -1.07
CA LEU A 6 10.31 30.82 0.20
C LEU A 6 10.66 29.87 1.36
N SER A 7 11.77 30.18 2.03
CA SER A 7 12.16 29.53 3.29
C SER A 7 12.21 30.58 4.40
N ALA A 8 11.03 30.85 4.97
CA ALA A 8 10.83 31.92 5.95
C ALA A 8 11.27 31.56 7.37
N ASP A 9 11.40 30.26 7.68
CA ASP A 9 11.76 29.78 9.02
C ASP A 9 13.19 30.19 9.41
N ARG A 10 13.28 31.01 10.47
CA ARG A 10 14.54 31.53 11.04
C ARG A 10 15.41 30.44 11.68
N GLY A 11 14.83 29.28 11.97
CA GLY A 11 15.51 28.10 12.47
C GLY A 11 16.21 27.27 11.39
N ILE A 12 15.98 27.56 10.10
CA ILE A 12 16.49 26.74 8.99
C ILE A 12 17.54 27.52 8.18
N PRO A 13 18.84 27.33 8.47
CA PRO A 13 19.89 27.83 7.60
C PRO A 13 19.92 27.02 6.30
N VAL A 14 19.73 27.64 5.13
CA VAL A 14 19.67 26.93 3.83
C VAL A 14 20.97 26.18 3.53
N ARG A 15 22.13 26.72 3.89
CA ARG A 15 23.46 26.07 3.77
C ARG A 15 23.84 25.22 4.99
N GLY A 16 22.94 24.99 5.95
CA GLY A 16 23.25 24.24 7.16
C GLY A 16 23.15 22.73 7.03
N HIS A 17 23.34 22.01 8.14
CA HIS A 17 23.37 20.54 8.16
C HIS A 17 22.12 19.88 8.76
N LYS A 18 21.06 20.66 9.04
CA LYS A 18 19.80 20.11 9.54
C LYS A 18 19.11 19.31 8.42
N GLY A 19 18.29 18.32 8.79
CA GLY A 19 17.44 17.62 7.82
C GLY A 19 16.57 18.58 7.00
N ALA A 20 16.02 19.63 7.63
CA ALA A 20 15.30 20.69 6.92
C ALA A 20 16.17 21.50 5.95
N SER A 21 17.44 21.75 6.29
CA SER A 21 18.40 22.41 5.38
C SER A 21 18.71 21.53 4.17
N VAL A 22 18.92 20.21 4.40
CA VAL A 22 19.11 19.23 3.33
C VAL A 22 17.88 19.20 2.43
N HIS A 23 16.68 19.13 3.01
CA HIS A 23 15.41 19.14 2.28
C HIS A 23 15.29 20.33 1.32
N VAL A 24 15.46 21.56 1.83
CA VAL A 24 15.37 22.79 1.00
C VAL A 24 16.34 22.71 -0.17
N ARG A 25 17.59 22.29 0.06
CA ARG A 25 18.59 22.15 -1.01
C ARG A 25 18.22 21.04 -2.00
N MET A 26 17.87 19.85 -1.52
CA MET A 26 17.62 18.72 -2.41
C MET A 26 16.41 18.97 -3.31
N LEU A 27 15.34 19.54 -2.76
CA LEU A 27 14.15 19.83 -3.55
C LEU A 27 14.38 21.00 -4.53
N SER A 28 15.03 22.08 -4.10
CA SER A 28 15.39 23.19 -5.02
C SER A 28 16.36 22.75 -6.12
N ASN A 29 17.33 21.90 -5.81
CA ASN A 29 18.22 21.29 -6.80
C ASN A 29 17.45 20.41 -7.78
N ALA A 30 16.48 19.63 -7.29
CA ALA A 30 15.65 18.79 -8.15
C ALA A 30 14.77 19.61 -9.09
N PHE A 31 14.22 20.75 -8.63
CA PHE A 31 13.54 21.71 -9.52
C PHE A 31 14.47 22.27 -10.59
N ALA A 32 15.69 22.68 -10.21
CA ALA A 32 16.68 23.21 -11.13
C ALA A 32 17.12 22.16 -12.17
N ALA A 33 17.38 20.93 -11.72
CA ALA A 33 17.72 19.79 -12.59
C ALA A 33 16.58 19.41 -13.54
N ALA A 34 15.33 19.72 -13.20
CA ALA A 34 14.17 19.58 -14.08
C ALA A 34 14.01 20.75 -15.08
N GLY A 35 14.98 21.68 -15.14
CA GLY A 35 14.99 22.81 -16.07
C GLY A 35 14.24 24.05 -15.58
N ASN A 36 13.94 24.15 -14.29
CA ASN A 36 13.30 25.33 -13.71
C ASN A 36 14.33 26.33 -13.18
N HIS A 37 14.03 27.62 -13.30
CA HIS A 37 14.82 28.64 -12.64
C HIS A 37 14.27 28.85 -11.22
N VAL A 38 15.06 28.50 -10.21
CA VAL A 38 14.63 28.60 -8.80
C VAL A 38 15.36 29.75 -8.12
N THR A 39 14.60 30.63 -7.49
CA THR A 39 15.12 31.67 -6.60
C THR A 39 14.67 31.35 -5.17
N ILE A 40 15.61 30.99 -4.31
CA ILE A 40 15.37 30.80 -2.88
C ILE A 40 15.49 32.14 -2.17
N VAL A 41 14.43 32.56 -1.48
CA VAL A 41 14.47 33.70 -0.57
C VAL A 41 14.45 33.19 0.88
N THR A 42 15.40 33.64 1.68
CA THR A 42 15.49 33.27 3.09
C THR A 42 16.14 34.39 3.92
N PRO A 43 15.72 34.60 5.18
CA PRO A 43 16.47 35.45 6.11
C PRO A 43 17.69 34.72 6.73
N ARG A 44 17.87 33.43 6.45
CA ARG A 44 18.93 32.59 7.03
C ARG A 44 19.63 31.77 5.93
N PRO A 45 20.56 32.38 5.17
CA PRO A 45 21.32 31.65 4.16
C PRO A 45 22.16 30.52 4.77
N GLY A 46 22.56 30.64 6.04
CA GLY A 46 23.52 29.73 6.67
C GLY A 46 24.95 30.21 6.48
N PRO A 47 25.95 29.41 6.89
CA PRO A 47 27.35 29.79 6.79
C PRO A 47 27.83 29.78 5.33
N ASP A 48 28.75 30.68 4.99
CA ASP A 48 29.22 30.87 3.61
C ASP A 48 29.95 29.64 3.05
N ASP A 49 30.63 28.88 3.91
CA ASP A 49 31.34 27.63 3.60
C ASP A 49 30.43 26.40 3.56
N GLY A 50 29.15 26.55 3.89
CA GLY A 50 28.18 25.46 3.83
C GLY A 50 27.78 25.06 2.40
N PRO A 51 27.21 23.86 2.21
CA PRO A 51 26.78 23.37 0.90
C PRO A 51 25.76 24.32 0.23
N ALA A 52 26.10 24.84 -0.95
CA ALA A 52 25.24 25.72 -1.72
C ALA A 52 24.16 24.94 -2.49
N PRO A 53 22.93 25.48 -2.62
CA PRO A 53 21.93 24.96 -3.54
C PRO A 53 22.31 25.27 -5.00
N GLN A 54 21.81 24.46 -5.93
CA GLN A 54 21.79 24.70 -7.37
C GLN A 54 20.63 25.65 -7.74
N ALA A 55 20.50 26.74 -7.00
CA ALA A 55 19.45 27.74 -7.15
C ALA A 55 20.00 29.12 -6.78
N THR A 56 19.38 30.17 -7.30
CA THR A 56 19.73 31.54 -6.92
C THR A 56 19.32 31.78 -5.47
N LEU A 57 20.27 32.08 -4.58
CA LEU A 57 20.00 32.33 -3.16
C LEU A 57 19.99 33.83 -2.87
N LEU A 58 18.85 34.36 -2.42
CA LEU A 58 18.69 35.74 -1.99
C LEU A 58 18.48 35.79 -0.48
N THR A 59 19.31 36.61 0.18
CA THR A 59 19.22 36.84 1.62
C THR A 59 18.32 38.03 1.90
N ALA A 60 17.18 37.76 2.52
CA ALA A 60 16.29 38.79 3.04
C ALA A 60 16.83 39.35 4.36
N PRO A 61 16.48 40.61 4.73
CA PRO A 61 16.88 41.18 6.01
C PRO A 61 16.46 40.31 7.20
N LEU A 62 17.40 40.02 8.10
CA LEU A 62 17.14 39.31 9.35
C LEU A 62 17.05 40.31 10.50
N LEU A 63 15.85 40.52 11.05
CA LEU A 63 15.67 41.33 12.25
C LEU A 63 16.08 40.51 13.49
N THR A 64 17.14 40.86 14.21
CA THR A 64 17.73 40.01 15.27
C THR A 64 17.39 40.40 16.71
N HIS A 65 16.79 41.57 16.95
CA HIS A 65 16.50 42.11 18.29
C HIS A 65 15.07 42.63 18.42
N HIS A 66 14.48 42.50 19.61
CA HIS A 66 13.27 43.21 20.01
C HIS A 66 13.31 43.59 21.50
N ASP A 67 12.82 44.80 21.83
CA ASP A 67 12.35 45.20 23.17
C ASP A 67 10.80 45.21 23.22
N GLN A 68 10.16 44.60 22.21
CA GLN A 68 8.72 44.67 21.96
C GLN A 68 8.05 43.33 22.24
N PRO A 69 6.71 43.25 22.36
CA PRO A 69 6.02 41.96 22.50
C PRO A 69 6.29 41.03 21.29
N MET A 70 6.33 39.72 21.54
CA MET A 70 6.68 38.70 20.53
C MET A 70 5.80 38.78 19.27
N GLY A 71 4.49 39.00 19.42
CA GLY A 71 3.57 39.13 18.29
C GLY A 71 3.91 40.30 17.35
N VAL A 72 4.31 41.44 17.92
CA VAL A 72 4.73 42.63 17.15
C VAL A 72 6.03 42.35 16.40
N PHE A 73 6.97 41.66 17.03
CA PHE A 73 8.23 41.28 16.39
C PHE A 73 8.03 40.27 15.26
N VAL A 74 7.16 39.27 15.46
CA VAL A 74 6.76 38.30 14.42
C VAL A 74 6.16 39.03 13.23
N GLU A 75 5.23 39.96 13.46
CA GLU A 75 4.59 40.74 12.40
C GLU A 75 5.61 41.59 11.64
N GLN A 76 6.53 42.27 12.32
CA GLN A 76 7.61 43.04 11.68
C GLN A 76 8.53 42.17 10.83
N CYS A 77 8.87 40.97 11.31
CA CYS A 77 9.65 40.01 10.55
C CYS A 77 8.90 39.55 9.29
N SER A 78 7.61 39.21 9.41
CA SER A 78 6.78 38.81 8.27
C SER A 78 6.66 39.97 7.26
N ASN A 79 6.40 41.20 7.72
CA ASN A 79 6.31 42.39 6.87
C ASN A 79 7.62 42.68 6.13
N SER A 80 8.77 42.66 6.83
CA SER A 80 10.08 42.90 6.20
C SER A 80 10.38 41.87 5.10
N LEU A 81 10.08 40.60 5.36
CA LEU A 81 10.25 39.53 4.38
C LEU A 81 9.27 39.67 3.20
N TYR A 82 8.02 40.04 3.46
CA TYR A 82 7.00 40.31 2.45
C TYR A 82 7.43 41.44 1.51
N GLU A 83 7.82 42.60 2.04
CA GLU A 83 8.25 43.74 1.22
C GLU A 83 9.48 43.39 0.37
N PHE A 84 10.44 42.66 0.94
CA PHE A 84 11.59 42.17 0.20
C PHE A 84 11.17 41.25 -0.95
N CYS A 85 10.28 40.28 -0.71
CA CYS A 85 9.82 39.36 -1.74
C CYS A 85 9.00 40.07 -2.82
N LEU A 86 8.11 40.99 -2.43
CA LEU A 86 7.28 41.76 -3.36
C LEU A 86 8.15 42.62 -4.29
N ALA A 87 9.19 43.26 -3.76
CA ALA A 87 10.16 43.97 -4.58
C ALA A 87 10.85 43.05 -5.60
N LYS A 88 11.16 41.80 -5.24
CA LYS A 88 11.73 40.82 -6.19
C LYS A 88 10.75 40.38 -7.27
N LEU A 89 9.48 40.17 -6.93
CA LEU A 89 8.41 39.86 -7.89
C LEU A 89 8.23 41.00 -8.92
N ASN A 90 8.39 42.26 -8.51
CA ASN A 90 8.29 43.41 -9.42
C ASN A 90 9.46 43.52 -10.42
N HIS A 91 10.60 42.87 -10.15
CA HIS A 91 11.81 42.97 -10.98
C HIS A 91 12.05 41.75 -11.87
N GLN A 92 11.40 40.61 -11.58
CA GLN A 92 11.58 39.35 -12.32
C GLN A 92 10.25 38.59 -12.41
N PRO A 93 9.88 38.02 -13.57
CA PRO A 93 8.65 37.25 -13.69
C PRO A 93 8.81 35.89 -12.99
N TYR A 94 7.84 35.54 -12.14
CA TYR A 94 7.70 34.23 -11.51
C TYR A 94 6.38 33.58 -11.92
N ASP A 95 6.38 32.25 -12.02
CA ASP A 95 5.20 31.46 -12.40
C ASP A 95 4.48 30.89 -11.17
N ALA A 96 5.19 30.71 -10.05
CA ALA A 96 4.63 30.14 -8.84
C ALA A 96 5.45 30.51 -7.58
N ILE A 97 4.78 30.44 -6.44
CA ILE A 97 5.39 30.57 -5.12
C ILE A 97 5.39 29.18 -4.48
N TYR A 98 6.56 28.68 -4.13
CA TYR A 98 6.72 27.46 -3.34
C TYR A 98 7.16 27.87 -1.93
N GLU A 99 6.34 27.63 -0.92
CA GLU A 99 6.67 27.98 0.46
C GLU A 99 6.80 26.72 1.31
N ARG A 100 7.92 26.64 2.05
CA ARG A 100 8.05 25.69 3.13
C ARG A 100 7.39 26.27 4.37
N TYR A 101 6.32 25.62 4.84
CA TYR A 101 5.49 26.03 5.97
C TYR A 101 6.33 26.52 7.17
N SER A 102 5.94 27.68 7.70
CA SER A 102 6.59 28.33 8.85
C SER A 102 5.52 28.80 9.83
N LEU A 103 5.78 28.59 11.13
CA LEU A 103 4.81 28.90 12.18
C LEU A 103 4.40 30.38 12.22
N TRP A 104 5.33 31.26 11.85
CA TRP A 104 5.23 32.71 12.09
C TRP A 104 5.31 33.54 10.79
N SER A 105 5.07 32.93 9.63
CA SER A 105 5.13 33.63 8.35
C SER A 105 3.94 33.27 7.48
N ASP A 106 3.20 34.29 7.07
CA ASP A 106 2.11 34.21 6.10
C ASP A 106 2.51 34.85 4.76
N VAL A 107 3.82 34.97 4.50
CA VAL A 107 4.35 35.77 3.40
C VAL A 107 3.96 35.18 2.06
N GLY A 108 4.07 33.87 1.84
CA GLY A 108 3.66 33.27 0.57
C GLY A 108 2.16 33.44 0.31
N ALA A 109 1.32 33.36 1.36
CA ALA A 109 -0.11 33.65 1.27
C ALA A 109 -0.37 35.09 0.81
N ARG A 110 0.26 36.07 1.45
CA ARG A 110 0.12 37.50 1.09
C ARG A 110 0.63 37.78 -0.33
N LEU A 111 1.74 37.19 -0.73
CA LEU A 111 2.28 37.35 -2.08
C LEU A 111 1.35 36.74 -3.13
N SER A 112 0.79 35.56 -2.86
CA SER A 112 -0.21 34.92 -3.73
C SER A 112 -1.46 35.79 -3.87
N GLU A 113 -1.99 36.32 -2.76
CA GLU A 113 -3.14 37.24 -2.75
C GLU A 113 -2.86 38.53 -3.54
N ALA A 114 -1.65 39.10 -3.40
CA ALA A 114 -1.28 40.36 -4.04
C ALA A 114 -0.97 40.23 -5.54
N THR A 115 -0.48 39.07 -5.99
CA THR A 115 0.02 38.88 -7.37
C THR A 115 -0.82 37.93 -8.22
N GLY A 116 -1.68 37.12 -7.60
CA GLY A 116 -2.43 36.06 -8.27
C GLY A 116 -1.60 34.82 -8.62
N LEU A 117 -0.32 34.76 -8.22
CA LEU A 117 0.51 33.58 -8.44
C LEU A 117 0.05 32.40 -7.57
N PRO A 118 0.06 31.16 -8.09
CA PRO A 118 -0.30 29.98 -7.31
C PRO A 118 0.70 29.72 -6.17
N LEU A 119 0.18 29.46 -4.98
CA LEU A 119 0.95 29.06 -3.80
C LEU A 119 0.93 27.54 -3.64
N LEU A 120 2.12 26.92 -3.69
CA LEU A 120 2.31 25.56 -3.21
C LEU A 120 2.91 25.61 -1.81
N LEU A 121 2.13 25.18 -0.83
CA LEU A 121 2.52 25.20 0.58
C LEU A 121 2.95 23.80 1.02
N GLU A 122 4.24 23.62 1.32
CA GLU A 122 4.76 22.37 1.87
C GLU A 122 4.63 22.33 3.39
N VAL A 123 3.80 21.41 3.89
CA VAL A 123 3.61 21.15 5.30
C VAL A 123 4.49 19.97 5.72
N ASN A 124 5.57 20.28 6.43
CA ASN A 124 6.56 19.30 6.88
C ASN A 124 6.37 18.83 8.34
N ALA A 125 5.50 19.52 9.09
CA ALA A 125 5.21 19.29 10.50
C ALA A 125 3.97 20.11 10.91
N PRO A 126 3.20 19.70 11.94
CA PRO A 126 2.13 20.50 12.48
C PRO A 126 2.73 21.53 13.45
N LEU A 127 3.41 22.56 12.89
CA LEU A 127 4.27 23.46 13.66
C LEU A 127 3.57 24.11 14.86
N ARG A 128 2.27 24.39 14.77
CA ARG A 128 1.46 24.91 15.88
C ARG A 128 1.30 23.86 17.00
N LEU A 129 0.88 22.64 16.66
CA LEU A 129 0.79 21.54 17.62
C LEU A 129 2.15 21.18 18.23
N GLU A 130 3.21 21.12 17.43
CA GLU A 130 4.58 20.88 17.95
C GLU A 130 4.99 21.99 18.93
N ALA A 131 4.68 23.24 18.61
CA ALA A 131 5.00 24.35 19.49
C ALA A 131 4.21 24.24 20.80
N ALA A 132 2.94 23.86 20.77
CA ALA A 132 2.12 23.64 21.98
C ALA A 132 2.60 22.45 22.84
N LEU A 133 3.12 21.40 22.22
CA LEU A 133 3.53 20.17 22.91
C LEU A 133 4.98 20.20 23.43
N TYR A 134 5.89 20.87 22.72
CA TYR A 134 7.34 20.77 22.98
C TYR A 134 8.03 22.11 23.21
N ARG A 135 7.30 23.24 23.14
CA ARG A 135 7.83 24.59 23.34
C ARG A 135 6.83 25.42 24.15
N GLU A 136 7.24 26.61 24.56
CA GLU A 136 6.28 27.63 25.01
C GLU A 136 5.78 28.38 23.76
N VAL A 137 4.47 28.37 23.52
CA VAL A 137 3.87 29.17 22.45
C VAL A 137 3.65 30.58 22.98
N ALA A 138 4.41 31.53 22.45
CA ALA A 138 4.34 32.92 22.89
C ALA A 138 2.96 33.57 22.63
N ASP A 139 2.25 33.13 21.58
CA ASP A 139 0.91 33.61 21.21
C ASP A 139 0.17 32.57 20.33
N GLU A 140 -0.64 31.72 20.94
CA GLU A 140 -1.37 30.64 20.24
C GLU A 140 -2.44 31.19 19.28
N THR A 141 -3.07 32.31 19.62
CA THR A 141 -4.09 32.94 18.76
C THR A 141 -3.46 33.45 17.47
N LEU A 142 -2.32 34.12 17.57
CA LEU A 142 -1.55 34.55 16.39
C LEU A 142 -1.05 33.37 15.57
N ALA A 143 -0.51 32.33 16.21
CA ALA A 143 -0.04 31.12 15.53
C ALA A 143 -1.17 30.44 14.73
N ALA A 144 -2.35 30.29 15.33
CA ALA A 144 -3.52 29.75 14.67
C ALA A 144 -3.99 30.62 13.49
N ALA A 145 -4.00 31.94 13.66
CA ALA A 145 -4.39 32.86 12.58
C ALA A 145 -3.43 32.80 11.39
N VAL A 146 -2.11 32.73 11.64
CA VAL A 146 -1.07 32.61 10.62
C VAL A 146 -1.15 31.25 9.90
N GLU A 147 -1.33 30.15 10.62
CA GLU A 147 -1.53 28.81 10.03
C GLU A 147 -2.78 28.78 9.14
N GLN A 148 -3.91 29.28 9.64
CA GLN A 148 -5.17 29.32 8.90
C GLN A 148 -5.08 30.16 7.63
N ARG A 149 -4.37 31.30 7.67
CA ARG A 149 -4.15 32.12 6.47
C ARG A 149 -3.33 31.38 5.41
N GLN A 150 -2.23 30.73 5.82
CA GLN A 150 -1.39 29.94 4.92
C GLN A 150 -2.19 28.80 4.26
N PHE A 151 -2.93 28.04 5.07
CA PHE A 151 -3.70 26.88 4.62
C PHE A 151 -4.83 27.27 3.66
N ARG A 152 -5.52 28.38 3.95
CA ARG A 152 -6.59 28.90 3.10
C ARG A 152 -6.06 29.39 1.75
N ALA A 153 -4.94 30.10 1.74
CA ALA A 153 -4.34 30.68 0.55
C ALA A 153 -3.63 29.65 -0.35
N ALA A 154 -3.27 28.48 0.19
CA ALA A 154 -2.63 27.42 -0.58
C ALA A 154 -3.50 26.99 -1.78
N THR A 155 -2.97 27.17 -2.98
CA THR A 155 -3.53 26.60 -4.21
C THR A 155 -3.39 25.08 -4.18
N HIS A 156 -2.21 24.62 -3.75
CA HIS A 156 -1.94 23.22 -3.44
C HIS A 156 -1.18 23.11 -2.12
N LEU A 157 -1.59 22.17 -1.27
CA LEU A 157 -0.92 21.84 -0.02
C LEU A 157 -0.19 20.52 -0.18
N LEU A 158 1.10 20.50 0.14
CA LEU A 158 1.99 19.36 -0.04
C LEU A 158 2.38 18.82 1.34
N ALA A 159 1.73 17.74 1.77
CA ALA A 159 1.97 17.12 3.07
C ALA A 159 3.02 16.02 2.97
N VAL A 160 4.04 16.01 3.84
CA VAL A 160 5.09 14.96 3.80
C VAL A 160 4.64 13.59 4.33
N SER A 161 3.44 13.52 4.93
CA SER A 161 2.84 12.29 5.47
C SER A 161 1.32 12.33 5.32
N SER A 162 0.69 11.14 5.36
CA SER A 162 -0.77 11.03 5.36
C SER A 162 -1.40 11.70 6.59
N TRP A 163 -0.75 11.58 7.76
CA TRP A 163 -1.22 12.23 8.97
C TRP A 163 -1.26 13.76 8.82
N LEU A 164 -0.27 14.36 8.16
CA LEU A 164 -0.29 15.80 7.88
C LEU A 164 -1.35 16.21 6.86
N ALA A 165 -1.69 15.31 5.92
CA ALA A 165 -2.79 15.53 5.00
C ALA A 165 -4.15 15.49 5.72
N ASP A 166 -4.30 14.62 6.71
CA ASP A 166 -5.49 14.56 7.57
C ASP A 166 -5.56 15.80 8.48
N TYR A 167 -4.46 16.17 9.13
CA TYR A 167 -4.35 17.41 9.90
C TYR A 167 -4.74 18.65 9.08
N ALA A 168 -4.20 18.80 7.87
CA ALA A 168 -4.53 19.93 7.01
C ALA A 168 -6.02 19.94 6.59
N ALA A 169 -6.61 18.77 6.34
CA ALA A 169 -8.03 18.65 6.03
C ALA A 169 -8.92 19.03 7.23
N GLU A 170 -8.55 18.59 8.43
CA GLU A 170 -9.21 18.96 9.69
C GLU A 170 -9.11 20.47 9.97
N GLN A 171 -8.01 21.12 9.55
CA GLN A 171 -7.85 22.57 9.60
C GLN A 171 -8.62 23.32 8.49
N GLY A 172 -9.38 22.63 7.64
CA GLY A 172 -10.29 23.23 6.65
C GLY A 172 -9.75 23.31 5.21
N VAL A 173 -8.62 22.68 4.90
CA VAL A 173 -8.11 22.61 3.53
C VAL A 173 -8.90 21.57 2.74
N ALA A 174 -9.36 21.93 1.55
CA ALA A 174 -10.14 21.02 0.70
C ALA A 174 -9.26 19.85 0.24
N ARG A 175 -9.77 18.61 0.36
CA ARG A 175 -8.97 17.38 0.20
C ARG A 175 -8.33 17.27 -1.19
N GLU A 176 -9.00 17.76 -2.22
CA GLU A 176 -8.53 17.82 -3.60
C GLU A 176 -7.32 18.75 -3.81
N ARG A 177 -7.08 19.68 -2.87
CA ARG A 177 -5.89 20.54 -2.86
C ARG A 177 -4.72 19.93 -2.11
N ILE A 178 -4.92 18.84 -1.38
CA ILE A 178 -3.92 18.22 -0.52
C ILE A 178 -3.25 17.04 -1.24
N HIS A 179 -1.92 17.06 -1.31
CA HIS A 179 -1.10 16.05 -1.95
C HIS A 179 -0.09 15.49 -0.96
N VAL A 180 -0.03 14.17 -0.82
CA VAL A 180 0.97 13.52 0.04
C VAL A 180 2.25 13.30 -0.77
N LEU A 181 3.32 14.02 -0.42
CA LEU A 181 4.65 13.94 -1.03
C LEU A 181 5.70 13.62 0.05
N PRO A 182 5.95 12.32 0.33
CA PRO A 182 7.00 11.92 1.26
C PRO A 182 8.38 12.43 0.85
N ASN A 183 9.32 12.45 1.80
CA ASN A 183 10.71 12.76 1.50
C ASN A 183 11.31 11.76 0.50
N GLY A 184 12.27 12.23 -0.28
CA GLY A 184 12.96 11.40 -1.26
C GLY A 184 14.45 11.28 -0.98
N VAL A 185 15.13 10.55 -1.87
CA VAL A 185 16.60 10.50 -1.94
C VAL A 185 17.12 11.06 -3.25
N ASP A 186 18.39 11.46 -3.25
CA ASP A 186 19.13 11.74 -4.48
C ASP A 186 19.80 10.43 -4.98
N PRO A 187 19.35 9.84 -6.10
CA PRO A 187 19.91 8.60 -6.62
C PRO A 187 21.35 8.74 -7.13
N GLN A 188 21.85 9.96 -7.33
CA GLN A 188 23.26 10.18 -7.68
C GLN A 188 24.19 10.04 -6.46
N GLN A 189 23.65 10.28 -5.26
CA GLN A 189 24.40 10.28 -4.01
C GLN A 189 24.16 9.00 -3.19
N PHE A 190 22.93 8.50 -3.18
CA PHE A 190 22.53 7.30 -2.44
C PHE A 190 22.13 6.20 -3.43
N HIS A 191 22.98 5.18 -3.57
CA HIS A 191 22.71 4.03 -4.45
C HIS A 191 23.52 2.80 -4.01
N PRO A 192 23.14 1.56 -4.41
CA PRO A 192 23.80 0.32 -3.97
C PRO A 192 25.25 0.13 -4.42
N ALA A 193 25.72 0.99 -5.33
CA ALA A 193 27.09 0.98 -5.81
C ALA A 193 28.04 1.83 -4.93
N VAL A 194 27.51 2.60 -3.97
CA VAL A 194 28.32 3.28 -2.96
C VAL A 194 29.12 2.25 -2.17
N ARG A 195 30.34 2.61 -1.77
CA ARG A 195 31.26 1.75 -1.04
C ARG A 195 31.68 2.41 0.27
N GLY A 196 31.65 1.64 1.35
CA GLY A 196 32.06 2.07 2.68
C GLY A 196 33.50 1.70 3.06
N GLY A 197 34.33 1.25 2.12
CA GLY A 197 35.68 0.73 2.39
C GLY A 197 36.58 1.72 3.15
N ASP A 198 36.53 3.01 2.79
CA ASP A 198 37.29 4.06 3.48
C ASP A 198 36.82 4.25 4.93
N VAL A 199 35.52 4.11 5.18
CA VAL A 199 34.94 4.20 6.54
C VAL A 199 35.31 2.96 7.36
N HIS A 200 35.26 1.77 6.75
CA HIS A 200 35.76 0.54 7.38
C HIS A 200 37.22 0.66 7.81
N HIS A 201 38.09 1.16 6.93
CA HIS A 201 39.50 1.34 7.22
C HIS A 201 39.74 2.44 8.28
N ARG A 202 39.06 3.59 8.16
CA ARG A 202 39.23 4.73 9.10
C ARG A 202 38.85 4.37 10.54
N HIS A 203 37.84 3.54 10.72
CA HIS A 203 37.30 3.18 12.03
C HIS A 203 37.65 1.75 12.48
N ASP A 204 38.57 1.09 11.76
CA ASP A 204 39.04 -0.27 12.06
C ASP A 204 37.90 -1.28 12.27
N LEU A 205 36.89 -1.24 11.39
CA LEU A 205 35.68 -2.06 11.52
C LEU A 205 35.91 -3.54 11.17
N GLY A 206 37.01 -3.85 10.46
CA GLY A 206 37.41 -5.24 10.13
C GLY A 206 36.27 -6.11 9.57
N ASP A 207 36.22 -7.36 10.06
CA ASP A 207 35.19 -8.36 9.72
C ASP A 207 33.97 -8.32 10.68
N LYS A 208 33.76 -7.21 11.39
CA LYS A 208 32.63 -7.06 12.32
C LYS A 208 31.30 -6.95 11.55
N ILE A 209 30.20 -7.34 12.21
CA ILE A 209 28.85 -7.03 11.76
C ILE A 209 28.51 -5.62 12.24
N VAL A 210 28.45 -4.67 11.30
CA VAL A 210 28.25 -3.26 11.62
C VAL A 210 26.76 -2.94 11.67
N VAL A 211 26.25 -2.68 12.88
CA VAL A 211 24.89 -2.18 13.12
C VAL A 211 24.97 -0.67 13.21
N GLY A 212 24.19 0.06 12.42
CA GLY A 212 24.38 1.50 12.27
C GLY A 212 23.16 2.38 12.48
N PHE A 213 23.41 3.59 12.95
CA PHE A 213 22.43 4.68 13.07
C PHE A 213 23.02 5.97 12.51
N VAL A 214 22.26 6.67 11.68
CA VAL A 214 22.61 7.99 11.14
C VAL A 214 21.64 9.06 11.65
N GLY A 215 22.20 10.18 12.11
CA GLY A 215 21.50 11.42 12.41
C GLY A 215 21.70 11.90 13.83
N ARG A 216 20.99 12.97 14.19
CA ARG A 216 20.94 13.47 15.57
C ARG A 216 19.72 12.88 16.29
N PRO A 217 19.89 12.11 17.38
CA PRO A 217 18.77 11.64 18.18
C PRO A 217 17.94 12.83 18.67
N ARG A 218 16.62 12.62 18.68
CA ARG A 218 15.62 13.54 19.23
C ARG A 218 14.86 12.77 20.30
N PRO A 219 14.09 13.41 21.19
CA PRO A 219 13.39 12.70 22.27
C PRO A 219 12.57 11.48 21.81
N TRP A 220 12.05 11.55 20.58
CA TRP A 220 11.27 10.48 19.94
C TRP A 220 12.10 9.39 19.24
N HIS A 221 13.38 9.63 18.95
CA HIS A 221 14.30 8.60 18.46
C HIS A 221 14.74 7.73 19.64
N ASP A 222 14.41 6.44 19.60
CA ASP A 222 14.59 5.52 20.73
C ASP A 222 15.98 4.89 20.75
N LEU A 223 17.01 5.72 20.98
CA LEU A 223 18.40 5.28 21.00
C LEU A 223 18.64 4.21 22.09
N GLU A 224 17.96 4.33 23.22
CA GLU A 224 18.02 3.37 24.33
C GLU A 224 17.70 1.95 23.89
N THR A 225 16.59 1.75 23.17
CA THR A 225 16.22 0.44 22.64
C THR A 225 17.28 -0.14 21.69
N LEU A 226 17.95 0.70 20.90
CA LEU A 226 19.06 0.26 20.05
C LEU A 226 20.28 -0.15 20.88
N LEU A 227 20.68 0.65 21.88
CA LEU A 227 21.82 0.32 22.76
C LEU A 227 21.56 -0.98 23.52
N THR A 228 20.37 -1.14 24.11
CA THR A 228 19.96 -2.37 24.80
C THR A 228 19.97 -3.58 23.86
N ALA A 229 19.46 -3.44 22.63
CA ALA A 229 19.45 -4.53 21.66
C ALA A 229 20.87 -4.99 21.27
N VAL A 230 21.79 -4.04 21.06
CA VAL A 230 23.19 -4.34 20.72
C VAL A 230 23.92 -4.95 21.92
N SER A 231 23.63 -4.50 23.14
CA SER A 231 24.16 -5.10 24.37
C SER A 231 23.78 -6.58 24.49
N TYR A 232 22.52 -6.94 24.22
CA TYR A 232 22.09 -8.35 24.20
C TYR A 232 22.84 -9.20 23.17
N LEU A 233 23.15 -8.64 22.01
CA LEU A 233 23.90 -9.34 20.97
C LEU A 233 25.36 -9.55 21.39
N ARG A 234 26.00 -8.51 21.93
CA ARG A 234 27.39 -8.52 22.41
C ARG A 234 27.64 -9.49 23.55
N GLN A 235 26.67 -9.69 24.44
CA GLN A 235 26.75 -10.71 25.50
C GLN A 235 26.91 -12.13 24.94
N THR A 236 26.49 -12.36 23.69
CA THR A 236 26.50 -13.70 23.06
C THR A 236 27.51 -13.85 21.92
N ASP A 237 27.94 -12.75 21.29
CA ASP A 237 28.81 -12.76 20.11
C ASP A 237 29.57 -11.43 19.99
N ASN A 238 30.90 -11.49 20.01
CA ASN A 238 31.79 -10.33 19.97
C ASN A 238 31.98 -9.73 18.56
N ARG A 239 31.31 -10.27 17.54
CA ARG A 239 31.39 -9.77 16.15
C ARG A 239 30.54 -8.52 15.89
N TYR A 240 29.56 -8.20 16.72
CA TYR A 240 28.73 -7.00 16.52
C TYR A 240 29.52 -5.72 16.87
N HIS A 241 29.37 -4.68 16.05
CA HIS A 241 29.93 -3.35 16.29
C HIS A 241 28.88 -2.28 15.98
N LEU A 242 28.75 -1.28 16.85
CA LEU A 242 27.77 -0.20 16.69
C LEU A 242 28.43 1.03 16.04
N LEU A 243 27.89 1.50 14.91
CA LEU A 243 28.33 2.72 14.24
C LEU A 243 27.27 3.83 14.41
N LEU A 244 27.59 4.84 15.23
CA LEU A 244 26.76 6.01 15.48
C LEU A 244 27.28 7.21 14.69
N VAL A 245 26.57 7.56 13.61
CA VAL A 245 26.95 8.62 12.68
C VAL A 245 26.13 9.88 12.94
N GLY A 246 26.78 10.95 13.37
CA GLY A 246 26.12 12.23 13.68
C GLY A 246 26.38 12.71 15.10
N GLN A 247 25.76 13.84 15.45
CA GLN A 247 25.85 14.40 16.80
C GLN A 247 24.99 13.59 17.77
N MET A 248 25.63 12.89 18.70
CA MET A 248 24.98 12.17 19.80
C MET A 248 24.74 13.11 20.99
N PRO A 249 23.90 12.71 21.98
CA PRO A 249 23.79 13.39 23.27
C PRO A 249 25.15 13.49 23.99
N ASP A 250 25.32 14.52 24.82
CA ASP A 250 26.58 14.78 25.53
C ASP A 250 26.92 13.67 26.54
N ASP A 251 25.91 12.94 27.02
CA ASP A 251 26.01 11.80 27.95
C ASP A 251 26.18 10.43 27.24
N ILE A 252 26.42 10.40 25.93
CA ILE A 252 26.50 9.15 25.17
C ILE A 252 27.58 8.19 25.69
N GLU A 253 28.74 8.68 26.14
CA GLU A 253 29.81 7.83 26.67
C GLU A 253 29.36 7.10 27.95
N GLN A 254 28.61 7.78 28.82
CA GLN A 254 28.02 7.18 30.01
C GLN A 254 26.98 6.13 29.63
N GLN A 255 26.06 6.43 28.71
CA GLN A 255 25.04 5.48 28.24
C GLN A 255 25.68 4.22 27.65
N LEU A 256 26.77 4.37 26.90
CA LEU A 256 27.52 3.24 26.33
C LEU A 256 28.20 2.39 27.42
N ALA A 257 28.76 3.01 28.46
CA ALA A 257 29.38 2.31 29.57
C ALA A 257 28.33 1.51 30.39
N GLU A 258 27.17 2.11 30.66
CA GLU A 258 26.06 1.46 31.35
C GLU A 258 25.53 0.23 30.59
N HIS A 259 25.59 0.28 29.25
CA HIS A 259 25.21 -0.82 28.38
C HIS A 259 26.32 -1.85 28.12
N GLY A 260 27.54 -1.62 28.64
CA GLY A 260 28.70 -2.48 28.41
C GLY A 260 29.18 -2.49 26.95
N LEU A 261 29.07 -1.35 26.23
CA LEU A 261 29.37 -1.21 24.80
C LEU A 261 30.60 -0.35 24.49
N SER A 262 31.31 0.15 25.51
CA SER A 262 32.43 1.08 25.34
C SER A 262 33.55 0.58 24.42
N ASP A 263 33.72 -0.75 24.26
CA ASP A 263 34.73 -1.38 23.41
C ASP A 263 34.22 -1.79 22.01
N ALA A 264 32.94 -1.54 21.71
CA ALA A 264 32.26 -2.07 20.52
C ALA A 264 31.39 -1.03 19.81
N VAL A 265 31.79 0.25 19.91
CA VAL A 265 31.07 1.38 19.35
C VAL A 265 32.02 2.39 18.72
N THR A 266 31.61 2.97 17.60
CA THR A 266 32.25 4.13 16.98
C THR A 266 31.24 5.26 16.91
N VAL A 267 31.57 6.39 17.54
CA VAL A 267 30.81 7.64 17.41
C VAL A 267 31.60 8.57 16.50
N THR A 268 31.06 8.90 15.32
CA THR A 268 31.80 9.70 14.33
C THR A 268 31.73 11.20 14.59
N GLY A 269 30.76 11.65 15.39
CA GLY A 269 30.33 13.05 15.39
C GLY A 269 29.60 13.45 14.10
N PRO A 270 29.27 14.75 13.93
CA PRO A 270 28.60 15.23 12.73
C PRO A 270 29.49 15.09 11.49
N VAL A 271 28.95 14.50 10.42
CA VAL A 271 29.61 14.39 9.11
C VAL A 271 28.87 15.22 8.07
N PRO A 272 29.56 15.76 7.05
CA PRO A 272 28.90 16.38 5.91
C PRO A 272 27.92 15.40 5.26
N HIS A 273 26.74 15.89 4.85
CA HIS A 273 25.69 15.04 4.25
C HIS A 273 26.18 14.26 3.02
N ARG A 274 27.12 14.83 2.25
CA ARG A 274 27.76 14.16 1.11
C ARG A 274 28.58 12.92 1.48
N ASP A 275 29.04 12.81 2.72
CA ASP A 275 29.86 11.70 3.19
C ASP A 275 29.00 10.61 3.88
N VAL A 276 27.72 10.92 4.16
CA VAL A 276 26.76 9.98 4.78
C VAL A 276 26.60 8.68 3.98
N PRO A 277 26.50 8.69 2.62
CA PRO A 277 26.34 7.44 1.86
C PRO A 277 27.45 6.42 2.13
N ALA A 278 28.71 6.88 2.25
CA ALA A 278 29.84 6.00 2.53
C ALA A 278 29.75 5.37 3.93
N HIS A 279 29.23 6.12 4.92
CA HIS A 279 29.01 5.60 6.26
C HIS A 279 27.84 4.61 6.30
N ILE A 280 26.76 4.88 5.57
CA ILE A 280 25.66 3.92 5.41
C ILE A 280 26.18 2.65 4.74
N ALA A 281 26.95 2.76 3.66
CA ALA A 281 27.50 1.61 2.94
C ALA A 281 28.55 0.81 3.73
N ALA A 282 29.01 1.33 4.87
CA ALA A 282 29.85 0.60 5.83
C ALA A 282 29.02 -0.16 6.89
N MET A 283 27.69 -0.02 6.86
CA MET A 283 26.79 -0.75 7.73
C MET A 283 26.35 -2.05 7.04
N ASP A 284 26.34 -3.16 7.78
CA ASP A 284 25.63 -4.36 7.36
C ASP A 284 24.12 -4.21 7.55
N ILE A 285 23.74 -3.60 8.68
CA ILE A 285 22.36 -3.48 9.13
C ILE A 285 22.13 -2.06 9.63
N ALA A 286 21.26 -1.31 8.97
CA ALA A 286 20.87 0.02 9.42
C ALA A 286 19.63 -0.07 10.33
N VAL A 287 19.65 0.66 11.43
CA VAL A 287 18.53 0.72 12.38
C VAL A 287 17.91 2.11 12.39
N SER A 288 16.59 2.16 12.27
CA SER A 288 15.79 3.36 12.45
C SER A 288 14.92 3.20 13.70
N PRO A 289 15.47 3.51 14.90
CA PRO A 289 14.75 3.32 16.14
C PRO A 289 13.79 4.46 16.42
N HIS A 290 12.65 4.11 17.00
CA HIS A 290 11.59 5.07 17.26
C HIS A 290 10.72 4.68 18.44
N ARG A 291 10.32 5.68 19.25
CA ARG A 291 9.30 5.51 20.29
C ARG A 291 7.92 5.41 19.67
N SER A 292 6.97 4.79 20.36
CA SER A 292 5.57 4.91 19.97
C SER A 292 5.14 6.37 20.14
N LEU A 293 4.54 6.95 19.10
CA LEU A 293 3.98 8.30 19.15
C LEU A 293 2.51 8.24 18.78
N GLU A 294 1.69 9.00 19.50
CA GLU A 294 0.28 9.19 19.18
C GLU A 294 0.08 9.89 17.82
N HIS A 295 1.02 10.78 17.46
CA HIS A 295 0.98 11.57 16.23
C HIS A 295 2.30 11.44 15.45
N PHE A 296 2.35 10.52 14.49
CA PHE A 296 3.51 10.36 13.60
C PHE A 296 3.33 11.20 12.34
N TYR A 297 3.83 12.44 12.37
CA TYR A 297 3.64 13.40 11.28
C TYR A 297 4.83 13.53 10.32
N TYR A 298 6.03 13.07 10.68
CA TYR A 298 7.26 13.31 9.91
C TYR A 298 7.48 12.29 8.80
N SER A 299 8.35 12.65 7.86
CA SER A 299 8.87 11.75 6.83
C SER A 299 10.35 11.40 7.06
N PRO A 300 10.70 10.14 7.38
CA PRO A 300 12.01 9.79 7.91
C PRO A 300 13.06 9.71 6.80
N LEU A 301 13.73 10.83 6.51
CA LEU A 301 14.75 10.93 5.45
C LEU A 301 15.80 9.80 5.51
N LYS A 302 16.32 9.52 6.71
CA LYS A 302 17.32 8.46 6.93
C LYS A 302 16.88 7.08 6.44
N LEU A 303 15.58 6.79 6.54
CA LEU A 303 15.05 5.48 6.19
C LEU A 303 15.13 5.26 4.69
N PHE A 304 14.81 6.31 3.91
CA PHE A 304 14.97 6.27 2.46
C PHE A 304 16.46 6.18 2.09
N GLU A 305 17.34 6.92 2.78
CA GLU A 305 18.79 6.89 2.54
C GLU A 305 19.39 5.49 2.79
N TYR A 306 19.00 4.80 3.86
CA TYR A 306 19.43 3.41 4.15
C TYR A 306 19.04 2.45 3.03
N LEU A 307 17.76 2.48 2.67
CA LEU A 307 17.21 1.62 1.64
C LEU A 307 17.87 1.91 0.28
N ALA A 308 18.04 3.17 -0.09
CA ALA A 308 18.67 3.59 -1.34
C ALA A 308 20.12 3.11 -1.48
N CYS A 309 20.90 3.12 -0.40
CA CYS A 309 22.25 2.56 -0.37
C CYS A 309 22.29 1.02 -0.40
N GLY A 310 21.14 0.34 -0.40
CA GLY A 310 21.07 -1.11 -0.46
C GLY A 310 21.42 -1.80 0.86
N VAL A 311 21.24 -1.14 1.99
CA VAL A 311 21.53 -1.69 3.32
C VAL A 311 20.27 -2.30 3.93
N ALA A 312 20.39 -3.54 4.44
CA ALA A 312 19.27 -4.19 5.12
C ALA A 312 18.86 -3.37 6.34
N THR A 313 17.57 -3.12 6.47
CA THR A 313 17.07 -2.13 7.44
C THR A 313 16.11 -2.76 8.43
N VAL A 314 16.30 -2.44 9.71
CA VAL A 314 15.35 -2.76 10.78
C VAL A 314 14.80 -1.46 11.36
N ALA A 315 13.49 -1.26 11.30
CA ALA A 315 12.84 -0.04 11.75
C ALA A 315 11.77 -0.32 12.79
N ALA A 316 11.47 0.65 13.65
CA ALA A 316 10.33 0.55 14.55
C ALA A 316 9.03 0.58 13.72
N ASN A 317 8.03 -0.23 14.11
CA ASN A 317 6.69 -0.19 13.53
C ASN A 317 5.93 1.05 14.05
N ALA A 318 6.32 2.22 13.56
CA ALA A 318 5.77 3.51 13.96
C ALA A 318 5.49 4.37 12.72
N GLY A 319 4.23 4.80 12.59
CA GLY A 319 3.73 5.67 11.51
C GLY A 319 4.31 5.38 10.13
N GLN A 320 4.91 6.40 9.49
CA GLN A 320 5.37 6.27 8.11
C GLN A 320 6.50 5.22 7.95
N GLN A 321 7.27 4.89 9.00
CA GLN A 321 8.27 3.82 8.92
C GLN A 321 7.61 2.46 8.65
N GLY A 322 6.46 2.19 9.26
CA GLY A 322 5.66 0.99 9.02
C GLY A 322 5.06 0.93 7.61
N ALA A 323 4.82 2.09 6.99
CA ALA A 323 4.33 2.18 5.61
C ALA A 323 5.46 2.05 4.56
N ILE A 324 6.69 2.46 4.91
CA ILE A 324 7.86 2.40 4.02
C ILE A 324 8.44 0.99 3.99
N ILE A 325 8.64 0.37 5.16
CA ILE A 325 9.22 -0.96 5.24
C ILE A 325 8.17 -2.02 4.94
N ARG A 326 8.52 -2.92 4.02
CA ARG A 326 7.76 -4.15 3.74
C ARG A 326 8.41 -5.31 4.50
N PRO A 327 7.82 -5.80 5.60
CA PRO A 327 8.43 -6.81 6.46
C PRO A 327 8.81 -8.08 5.68
N GLY A 328 10.06 -8.54 5.85
CA GLY A 328 10.61 -9.70 5.14
C GLY A 328 10.97 -9.45 3.68
N ASP A 329 10.59 -8.29 3.12
CA ASP A 329 10.88 -7.91 1.74
C ASP A 329 12.01 -6.87 1.65
N THR A 330 11.80 -5.69 2.21
CA THR A 330 12.75 -4.56 2.11
C THR A 330 13.42 -4.23 3.46
N GLY A 331 12.94 -4.86 4.53
CA GLY A 331 13.41 -4.66 5.89
C GLY A 331 12.60 -5.49 6.89
N TYR A 332 12.86 -5.29 8.17
CA TYR A 332 12.03 -5.80 9.26
C TYR A 332 11.47 -4.67 10.10
N LEU A 333 10.29 -4.92 10.68
CA LEU A 333 9.63 -4.04 11.63
C LEU A 333 9.63 -4.68 13.01
N TYR A 334 10.00 -3.92 14.04
CA TYR A 334 9.89 -4.34 15.43
C TYR A 334 8.93 -3.43 16.22
N PRO A 335 8.22 -3.94 17.24
CA PRO A 335 7.38 -3.09 18.09
C PRO A 335 8.22 -2.01 18.79
N PRO A 336 7.83 -0.71 18.79
CA PRO A 336 8.55 0.34 19.50
C PRO A 336 8.86 -0.03 20.96
N GLY A 337 10.08 0.26 21.43
CA GLY A 337 10.54 -0.11 22.77
C GLY A 337 10.97 -1.58 22.95
N ASN A 338 10.78 -2.46 21.96
CA ASN A 338 11.10 -3.88 22.10
C ASN A 338 12.52 -4.23 21.61
N SER A 339 13.51 -4.04 22.49
CA SER A 339 14.93 -4.33 22.23
C SER A 339 15.21 -5.80 21.93
N ARG A 340 14.42 -6.74 22.48
CA ARG A 340 14.58 -8.19 22.22
C ARG A 340 14.23 -8.56 20.79
N VAL A 341 13.12 -8.02 20.27
CA VAL A 341 12.69 -8.26 18.88
C VAL A 341 13.65 -7.55 17.91
N LEU A 342 14.09 -6.34 18.24
CA LEU A 342 15.13 -5.64 17.47
C LEU A 342 16.42 -6.48 17.38
N ALA A 343 16.93 -6.97 18.52
CA ALA A 343 18.10 -7.85 18.56
C ALA A 343 17.88 -9.14 17.75
N ALA A 344 16.70 -9.75 17.83
CA ALA A 344 16.39 -10.96 17.07
C ALA A 344 16.49 -10.75 15.54
N TYR A 345 15.97 -9.63 15.03
CA TYR A 345 16.07 -9.30 13.60
C TYR A 345 17.50 -8.93 13.18
N ILE A 346 18.23 -8.19 14.00
CA ILE A 346 19.65 -7.89 13.75
C ILE A 346 20.44 -9.21 13.67
N ARG A 347 20.26 -10.12 14.64
CA ARG A 347 20.92 -11.44 14.64
C ARG A 347 20.55 -12.27 13.41
N LYS A 348 19.28 -12.26 13.00
CA LYS A 348 18.84 -12.96 11.79
C LYS A 348 19.61 -12.47 10.56
N LEU A 349 19.61 -11.15 10.33
CA LEU A 349 20.29 -10.56 9.18
C LEU A 349 21.82 -10.75 9.25
N ALA A 350 22.40 -10.77 10.46
CA ALA A 350 23.82 -11.06 10.66
C ALA A 350 24.18 -12.50 10.24
N ASN A 351 23.32 -13.47 10.58
CA ASN A 351 23.55 -14.89 10.32
C ASN A 351 23.10 -15.35 8.92
N GLU A 352 22.28 -14.56 8.21
CA GLU A 352 21.77 -14.87 6.87
C GLU A 352 22.25 -13.80 5.85
N PRO A 353 23.54 -13.83 5.43
CA PRO A 353 24.13 -12.78 4.58
C PRO A 353 23.47 -12.67 3.19
N GLU A 354 22.99 -13.78 2.62
CA GLU A 354 22.26 -13.77 1.35
C GLU A 354 20.92 -13.03 1.49
N LEU A 355 20.14 -13.37 2.54
CA LEU A 355 18.91 -12.64 2.86
C LEU A 355 19.18 -11.15 3.07
N ARG A 356 20.23 -10.81 3.82
CA ARG A 356 20.65 -9.43 4.10
C ARG A 356 20.91 -8.67 2.80
N ARG A 357 21.71 -9.24 1.89
CA ARG A 357 22.05 -8.62 0.60
C ARG A 357 20.81 -8.46 -0.29
N ASP A 358 19.99 -9.50 -0.43
CA ASP A 358 18.82 -9.49 -1.30
C ASP A 358 17.72 -8.55 -0.77
N MET A 359 17.59 -8.44 0.55
CA MET A 359 16.71 -7.45 1.20
C MET A 359 17.18 -6.03 0.93
N GLY A 360 18.47 -5.76 1.10
CA GLY A 360 19.07 -4.46 0.78
C GLY A 360 18.83 -4.06 -0.67
N TRP A 361 19.08 -4.96 -1.63
CA TRP A 361 18.84 -4.71 -3.06
C TRP A 361 17.38 -4.37 -3.37
N ARG A 362 16.43 -5.14 -2.82
CA ARG A 362 14.99 -4.87 -2.98
C ARG A 362 14.57 -3.55 -2.35
N GLY A 363 15.15 -3.19 -1.20
CA GLY A 363 14.97 -1.89 -0.56
C GLY A 363 15.40 -0.74 -1.47
N ALA A 364 16.57 -0.85 -2.08
CA ALA A 364 17.09 0.14 -3.02
C ALA A 364 16.24 0.25 -4.28
N GLU A 365 15.86 -0.89 -4.87
CA GLU A 365 14.97 -0.91 -6.03
C GLU A 365 13.65 -0.20 -5.72
N TYR A 366 13.05 -0.48 -4.57
CA TYR A 366 11.80 0.14 -4.14
C TYR A 366 11.91 1.66 -4.00
N VAL A 367 12.92 2.16 -3.29
CA VAL A 367 13.08 3.59 -3.01
C VAL A 367 13.53 4.37 -4.26
N LEU A 368 14.49 3.87 -5.02
CA LEU A 368 15.01 4.57 -6.20
C LEU A 368 14.00 4.65 -7.35
N GLN A 369 13.02 3.73 -7.40
CA GLN A 369 11.95 3.77 -8.41
C GLN A 369 10.80 4.72 -8.05
N ALA A 370 10.58 5.03 -6.77
CA ALA A 370 9.33 5.67 -6.32
C ALA A 370 9.50 6.86 -5.36
N HIS A 371 10.66 7.02 -4.72
CA HIS A 371 10.86 7.96 -3.61
C HIS A 371 12.13 8.80 -3.82
N THR A 372 12.14 9.58 -4.90
CA THR A 372 13.28 10.47 -5.24
C THR A 372 12.89 11.95 -5.25
N TRP A 373 13.83 12.83 -4.92
CA TRP A 373 13.61 14.29 -5.01
C TRP A 373 13.22 14.74 -6.42
N LYS A 374 13.75 14.07 -7.45
CA LYS A 374 13.39 14.30 -8.85
C LYS A 374 11.89 14.06 -9.10
N GLN A 375 11.33 12.99 -8.53
CA GLN A 375 9.91 12.68 -8.66
C GLN A 375 9.05 13.67 -7.88
N ASN A 376 9.48 14.08 -6.68
CA ASN A 376 8.79 15.12 -5.91
C ASN A 376 8.75 16.45 -6.69
N ALA A 377 9.88 16.89 -7.24
CA ALA A 377 9.94 18.11 -8.06
C ALA A 377 9.03 18.01 -9.29
N ALA A 378 9.04 16.87 -9.99
CA ALA A 378 8.16 16.64 -11.14
C ALA A 378 6.67 16.65 -10.73
N ALA A 379 6.31 16.05 -9.60
CA ALA A 379 4.94 16.05 -9.08
C ALA A 379 4.46 17.48 -8.80
N VAL A 380 5.28 18.29 -8.12
CA VAL A 380 4.97 19.70 -7.83
C VAL A 380 4.84 20.52 -9.12
N VAL A 381 5.76 20.35 -10.07
CA VAL A 381 5.71 21.05 -11.36
C VAL A 381 4.44 20.71 -12.14
N ASN A 382 4.02 19.44 -12.12
CA ASN A 382 2.80 19.00 -12.81
C ASN A 382 1.52 19.63 -12.23
N LEU A 383 1.51 20.02 -10.95
CA LEU A 383 0.38 20.74 -10.35
C LEU A 383 0.25 22.18 -10.89
N LEU A 384 1.34 22.75 -11.40
CA LEU A 384 1.39 24.11 -11.92
C LEU A 384 1.16 24.23 -13.43
N ALA A 385 1.19 23.12 -14.16
CA ALA A 385 0.95 23.15 -15.60
C ALA A 385 -0.51 23.56 -15.87
N PRO A 386 -0.80 24.48 -16.81
CA PRO A 386 -2.17 24.84 -17.15
C PRO A 386 -2.92 23.58 -17.58
N SER A 387 -4.07 23.34 -16.94
CA SER A 387 -4.89 22.15 -17.20
C SER A 387 -5.13 22.00 -18.71
N PRO A 388 -4.70 20.90 -19.35
CA PRO A 388 -5.59 20.29 -20.32
C PRO A 388 -6.87 19.94 -19.54
N THR A 389 -8.03 20.26 -20.13
CA THR A 389 -9.40 19.89 -19.73
C THR A 389 -9.44 18.67 -18.79
N PRO A 390 -10.14 18.75 -17.63
CA PRO A 390 -9.81 18.00 -16.42
C PRO A 390 -9.67 16.51 -16.70
N THR A 391 -8.43 16.04 -16.59
CA THR A 391 -8.08 14.63 -16.65
C THR A 391 -7.14 14.33 -15.49
N THR A 392 -7.65 14.17 -14.26
CA THR A 392 -7.14 13.22 -13.24
C THR A 392 -7.74 13.42 -11.86
N ALA A 393 -8.21 12.31 -11.27
CA ALA A 393 -8.11 11.97 -9.86
C ALA A 393 -8.17 10.42 -9.75
N PRO A 394 -7.80 9.80 -8.62
CA PRO A 394 -6.53 9.79 -7.89
C PRO A 394 -5.61 8.64 -8.35
N GLN A 395 -4.29 8.79 -8.23
CA GLN A 395 -3.35 7.68 -8.46
C GLN A 395 -3.19 6.84 -7.18
N LEU A 396 -3.80 5.67 -7.14
CA LEU A 396 -3.44 4.61 -6.20
C LEU A 396 -2.12 3.94 -6.65
N PRO A 397 -1.17 3.64 -5.75
CA PRO A 397 0.09 3.03 -6.14
C PRO A 397 -0.10 1.59 -6.63
N ILE A 398 0.20 1.36 -7.92
CA ILE A 398 0.13 0.05 -8.57
C ILE A 398 1.54 -0.56 -8.67
N PHE A 399 1.80 -1.61 -7.89
CA PHE A 399 3.13 -2.21 -7.61
C PHE A 399 3.67 -3.23 -8.64
N ASP A 400 3.35 -3.10 -9.94
CA ASP A 400 3.88 -4.00 -10.99
C ASP A 400 4.03 -3.26 -12.33
N ASN A 401 5.26 -3.13 -12.86
CA ASN A 401 5.53 -2.43 -14.14
C ASN A 401 4.75 -3.00 -15.35
N LYS A 402 4.44 -4.30 -15.38
CA LYS A 402 3.67 -4.90 -16.50
C LYS A 402 2.17 -4.67 -16.38
N LEU A 403 1.64 -4.66 -15.15
CA LEU A 403 0.25 -4.33 -14.89
C LEU A 403 0.02 -2.80 -14.94
N ARG A 404 1.02 -1.99 -14.58
CA ARG A 404 0.99 -0.51 -14.57
C ARG A 404 0.68 0.07 -15.94
N THR A 405 1.39 -0.32 -16.99
CA THR A 405 1.13 0.20 -18.35
C THR A 405 -0.28 -0.17 -18.85
N ARG A 406 -0.78 -1.35 -18.45
CA ARG A 406 -2.12 -1.81 -18.83
C ARG A 406 -3.20 -1.08 -18.06
N LEU A 407 -3.04 -0.94 -16.74
CA LEU A 407 -3.95 -0.17 -15.91
C LEU A 407 -3.92 1.31 -16.30
N TYR A 408 -2.77 1.87 -16.64
CA TYR A 408 -2.69 3.23 -17.19
C TYR A 408 -3.58 3.43 -18.43
N ARG A 409 -3.58 2.48 -19.37
CA ARG A 409 -4.49 2.53 -20.53
C ARG A 409 -5.95 2.30 -20.11
N ALA A 410 -6.19 1.33 -19.23
CA ALA A 410 -7.52 0.91 -18.81
C ALA A 410 -8.23 1.92 -17.90
N THR A 411 -7.49 2.76 -17.17
CA THR A 411 -8.07 3.77 -16.25
C THR A 411 -8.02 5.20 -16.79
N ARG A 412 -7.63 5.38 -18.06
CA ARG A 412 -7.62 6.67 -18.77
C ARG A 412 -8.78 6.67 -19.77
N PRO A 413 -9.82 7.50 -19.61
CA PRO A 413 -11.02 7.45 -20.46
C PRO A 413 -10.75 7.52 -21.96
N ASP A 414 -9.83 8.39 -22.40
CA ASP A 414 -9.43 8.54 -23.79
C ASP A 414 -8.66 7.32 -24.33
N LEU A 415 -7.72 6.77 -23.56
CA LEU A 415 -6.94 5.60 -23.95
C LEU A 415 -7.80 4.33 -23.92
N ALA A 416 -8.71 4.24 -22.96
CA ALA A 416 -9.69 3.18 -22.86
C ALA A 416 -10.66 3.22 -24.04
N ALA A 417 -11.23 4.40 -24.35
CA ALA A 417 -12.05 4.60 -25.54
C ALA A 417 -11.30 4.18 -26.81
N ALA A 418 -10.06 4.63 -27.00
CA ALA A 418 -9.25 4.28 -28.17
C ALA A 418 -8.95 2.77 -28.27
N CYS A 419 -8.79 2.08 -27.15
CA CYS A 419 -8.59 0.63 -27.14
C CYS A 419 -9.89 -0.18 -27.20
N LEU A 420 -11.06 0.43 -27.03
CA LEU A 420 -12.38 -0.21 -27.09
C LEU A 420 -13.15 0.15 -28.37
N ALA A 421 -12.73 1.21 -29.09
CA ALA A 421 -13.46 1.89 -30.17
C ALA A 421 -14.18 0.95 -31.13
N ASP A 422 -13.49 -0.07 -31.63
CA ASP A 422 -13.99 -1.01 -32.64
C ASP A 422 -13.88 -2.48 -32.18
N GLU A 423 -13.71 -2.71 -30.87
CA GLU A 423 -13.51 -4.05 -30.31
C GLU A 423 -14.80 -4.69 -29.78
N LEU A 424 -15.86 -3.89 -29.56
CA LEU A 424 -17.14 -4.38 -29.05
C LEU A 424 -18.11 -4.71 -30.21
N PRO A 425 -18.86 -5.83 -30.12
CA PRO A 425 -19.66 -6.33 -31.25
C PRO A 425 -20.83 -5.41 -31.62
N ASP A 426 -21.50 -4.83 -30.62
CA ASP A 426 -22.78 -4.13 -30.79
C ASP A 426 -22.66 -2.59 -30.64
N LEU A 427 -21.47 -2.09 -30.26
CA LEU A 427 -21.21 -0.70 -29.92
C LEU A 427 -19.89 -0.22 -30.51
N ARG A 428 -19.92 0.82 -31.32
CA ARG A 428 -18.73 1.60 -31.65
C ARG A 428 -18.52 2.66 -30.59
N VAL A 429 -17.48 2.52 -29.78
CA VAL A 429 -17.22 3.40 -28.63
C VAL A 429 -16.64 4.72 -29.13
N GLU A 430 -17.31 5.83 -28.83
CA GLU A 430 -16.82 7.18 -29.15
C GLU A 430 -16.10 7.78 -27.95
N THR A 431 -16.67 7.61 -26.74
CA THR A 431 -16.09 8.11 -25.49
C THR A 431 -16.37 7.18 -24.32
N VAL A 432 -15.52 7.26 -23.29
CA VAL A 432 -15.75 6.65 -21.97
C VAL A 432 -16.09 7.81 -21.02
N SER A 433 -17.31 7.83 -20.47
CA SER A 433 -17.75 8.91 -19.57
C SER A 433 -17.38 8.68 -18.12
N GLN A 434 -17.29 7.40 -17.70
CA GLN A 434 -16.93 7.05 -16.33
C GLN A 434 -16.12 5.75 -16.29
N ILE A 435 -15.16 5.69 -15.38
CA ILE A 435 -14.44 4.47 -15.01
C ILE A 435 -14.49 4.34 -13.48
N GLU A 436 -14.94 3.20 -12.99
CA GLU A 436 -15.02 2.86 -11.56
C GLU A 436 -14.09 1.67 -11.27
N VAL A 437 -13.37 1.69 -10.15
CA VAL A 437 -12.51 0.57 -9.73
C VAL A 437 -13.24 -0.28 -8.71
N PHE A 438 -13.83 -1.40 -9.13
CA PHE A 438 -14.54 -2.32 -8.23
C PHE A 438 -13.58 -3.13 -7.35
N LYS A 439 -12.46 -3.60 -7.89
CA LYS A 439 -11.52 -4.46 -7.15
C LYS A 439 -10.11 -4.30 -7.68
N TYR A 440 -9.14 -4.18 -6.79
CA TYR A 440 -7.73 -4.18 -7.15
C TYR A 440 -6.96 -5.15 -6.24
N LYS A 441 -6.38 -6.20 -6.85
CA LYS A 441 -5.46 -7.13 -6.18
C LYS A 441 -4.04 -6.82 -6.69
N PRO A 442 -3.19 -6.15 -5.88
CA PRO A 442 -1.85 -5.75 -6.30
C PRO A 442 -1.06 -6.90 -6.93
N ARG A 443 -0.38 -6.61 -8.05
CA ARG A 443 0.41 -7.58 -8.83
C ARG A 443 -0.36 -8.79 -9.38
N ARG A 444 -1.69 -8.79 -9.34
CA ARG A 444 -2.55 -9.89 -9.82
C ARG A 444 -3.56 -9.45 -10.87
N ARG A 445 -4.56 -8.66 -10.47
CA ARG A 445 -5.69 -8.25 -11.33
C ARG A 445 -6.37 -6.97 -10.86
N ALA A 446 -7.10 -6.32 -11.75
CA ALA A 446 -8.08 -5.27 -11.42
C ALA A 446 -9.42 -5.54 -12.12
N VAL A 447 -10.52 -5.13 -11.49
CA VAL A 447 -11.88 -5.16 -12.05
C VAL A 447 -12.36 -3.72 -12.11
N LEU A 448 -12.71 -3.29 -13.32
CA LEU A 448 -13.06 -1.91 -13.65
C LEU A 448 -14.48 -1.87 -14.23
N GLY A 449 -15.32 -0.95 -13.79
CA GLY A 449 -16.59 -0.60 -14.44
C GLY A 449 -16.38 0.54 -15.42
N TYR A 450 -17.05 0.49 -16.58
CA TYR A 450 -17.04 1.59 -17.54
C TYR A 450 -18.46 1.98 -17.89
N ARG A 451 -18.69 3.28 -18.06
CA ARG A 451 -19.84 3.83 -18.77
C ARG A 451 -19.37 4.36 -20.13
N LEU A 452 -19.90 3.79 -21.20
CA LEU A 452 -19.48 4.03 -22.57
C LEU A 452 -20.57 4.81 -23.30
N ASN A 453 -20.17 5.84 -24.04
CA ASN A 453 -21.04 6.51 -25.01
C ASN A 453 -20.52 6.22 -26.42
N GLY A 454 -21.42 5.81 -27.29
CA GLY A 454 -21.06 5.50 -28.67
C GLY A 454 -22.28 5.35 -29.56
N ARG A 455 -22.10 4.66 -30.67
CA ARG A 455 -23.17 4.38 -31.62
C ARG A 455 -23.36 2.89 -31.83
N SER A 456 -24.61 2.48 -31.96
CA SER A 456 -24.96 1.11 -32.35
C SER A 456 -24.25 0.74 -33.64
N SER A 457 -23.52 -0.38 -33.65
CA SER A 457 -22.88 -0.90 -34.87
C SER A 457 -23.89 -1.26 -35.97
N GLN A 458 -25.15 -1.52 -35.61
CA GLN A 458 -26.21 -1.92 -36.55
C GLN A 458 -27.07 -0.74 -37.03
N THR A 459 -27.44 0.18 -36.12
CA THR A 459 -28.42 1.24 -36.42
C THR A 459 -27.84 2.65 -36.48
N ASN A 460 -26.55 2.81 -36.13
CA ASN A 460 -25.84 4.09 -36.02
C ASN A 460 -26.47 5.13 -35.07
N ARG A 461 -27.43 4.70 -34.23
CA ARG A 461 -28.05 5.53 -33.19
C ARG A 461 -27.14 5.65 -31.97
N PRO A 462 -27.14 6.79 -31.25
CA PRO A 462 -26.44 6.93 -29.99
C PRO A 462 -26.93 5.89 -28.96
N ILE A 463 -25.99 5.23 -28.29
CA ILE A 463 -26.25 4.27 -27.21
C ILE A 463 -25.26 4.55 -26.08
N GLU A 464 -25.77 4.50 -24.85
CA GLU A 464 -24.98 4.43 -23.62
C GLU A 464 -25.00 3.00 -23.09
N GLN A 465 -23.84 2.47 -22.70
CA GLN A 465 -23.71 1.09 -22.21
C GLN A 465 -22.75 1.00 -21.02
N GLU A 466 -23.14 0.26 -19.98
CA GLU A 466 -22.24 -0.09 -18.87
C GLU A 466 -21.60 -1.47 -19.08
N ILE A 467 -20.29 -1.56 -18.85
CA ILE A 467 -19.51 -2.80 -19.00
C ILE A 467 -18.55 -3.02 -17.82
N ILE A 468 -18.05 -4.23 -17.67
CA ILE A 468 -16.98 -4.60 -16.73
C ILE A 468 -15.73 -5.03 -17.52
N GLY A 469 -14.58 -4.45 -17.20
CA GLY A 469 -13.27 -4.85 -17.68
C GLY A 469 -12.42 -5.49 -16.58
N LYS A 470 -12.07 -6.77 -16.73
CA LYS A 470 -11.14 -7.50 -15.85
C LYS A 470 -9.74 -7.49 -16.45
N VAL A 471 -8.84 -6.71 -15.87
CA VAL A 471 -7.44 -6.55 -16.29
C VAL A 471 -6.56 -7.56 -15.58
N PHE A 472 -5.81 -8.38 -16.33
CA PHE A 472 -4.96 -9.43 -15.78
C PHE A 472 -3.46 -9.17 -15.96
N ARG A 473 -2.66 -9.70 -15.02
CA ARG A 473 -1.20 -9.71 -15.15
C ARG A 473 -0.71 -10.68 -16.24
N ASP A 474 -1.33 -11.84 -16.38
CA ASP A 474 -1.00 -12.87 -17.37
C ASP A 474 -2.06 -12.96 -18.49
N GLU A 475 -1.95 -13.94 -19.38
CA GLU A 475 -2.88 -14.13 -20.51
C GLU A 475 -4.17 -14.87 -20.12
N ARG A 476 -4.46 -15.05 -18.82
CA ARG A 476 -5.62 -15.85 -18.38
C ARG A 476 -6.97 -15.30 -18.86
N GLY A 477 -7.05 -13.99 -19.13
CA GLY A 477 -8.27 -13.37 -19.61
C GLY A 477 -8.75 -13.92 -20.96
N GLN A 478 -7.84 -14.37 -21.83
CA GLN A 478 -8.21 -15.01 -23.10
C GLN A 478 -8.86 -16.38 -22.87
N ARG A 479 -8.32 -17.15 -21.92
CA ARG A 479 -8.91 -18.44 -21.50
C ARG A 479 -10.31 -18.23 -20.90
N LEU A 480 -10.46 -17.20 -20.06
CA LEU A 480 -11.75 -16.87 -19.43
C LEU A 480 -12.79 -16.39 -20.44
N PHE A 481 -12.38 -15.67 -21.49
CA PHE A 481 -13.28 -15.29 -22.59
C PHE A 481 -13.94 -16.53 -23.20
N ALA A 482 -13.15 -17.50 -23.66
CA ALA A 482 -13.67 -18.70 -24.32
C ALA A 482 -14.51 -19.58 -23.37
N LEU A 483 -14.12 -19.67 -22.09
CA LEU A 483 -14.89 -20.37 -21.06
C LEU A 483 -16.28 -19.75 -20.88
N GLN A 484 -16.33 -18.44 -20.64
CA GLN A 484 -17.57 -17.77 -20.29
C GLN A 484 -18.48 -17.59 -21.53
N ASP A 485 -17.93 -17.42 -22.73
CA ASP A 485 -18.67 -17.48 -24.00
C ASP A 485 -19.30 -18.87 -24.20
N ALA A 486 -18.57 -19.95 -23.91
CA ALA A 486 -19.11 -21.31 -23.98
C ALA A 486 -20.28 -21.51 -23.00
N LEU A 487 -20.17 -21.06 -21.75
CA LEU A 487 -21.28 -21.09 -20.79
C LEU A 487 -22.48 -20.28 -21.28
N TRP A 488 -22.25 -19.02 -21.69
CA TRP A 488 -23.30 -18.11 -22.13
C TRP A 488 -24.08 -18.67 -23.34
N ARG A 489 -23.39 -19.28 -24.31
CA ARG A 489 -24.04 -19.90 -25.48
C ARG A 489 -24.76 -21.21 -25.17
N ASN A 490 -24.37 -21.90 -24.10
CA ASN A 490 -24.85 -23.24 -23.77
C ASN A 490 -25.56 -23.27 -22.42
N GLY A 491 -26.66 -22.53 -22.33
CA GLY A 491 -27.60 -22.62 -21.22
C GLY A 491 -27.55 -21.47 -20.22
N PHE A 492 -26.54 -20.59 -20.24
CA PHE A 492 -26.47 -19.45 -19.31
C PHE A 492 -26.75 -18.07 -19.95
N GLY A 493 -27.12 -18.06 -21.23
CA GLY A 493 -27.46 -16.85 -21.98
C GLY A 493 -28.90 -16.38 -21.74
N PRO A 494 -29.39 -15.39 -22.51
CA PRO A 494 -30.73 -14.81 -22.35
C PRO A 494 -31.88 -15.77 -22.68
N ARG A 495 -31.60 -16.95 -23.27
CA ARG A 495 -32.59 -17.99 -23.57
C ARG A 495 -32.77 -19.01 -22.45
N ALA A 496 -32.03 -18.88 -21.35
CA ALA A 496 -32.18 -19.76 -20.19
C ALA A 496 -33.55 -19.56 -19.54
N THR A 497 -34.32 -20.63 -19.36
CA THR A 497 -35.68 -20.58 -18.79
C THR A 497 -35.68 -20.69 -17.26
N ASP A 498 -34.56 -21.05 -16.67
CA ASP A 498 -34.33 -21.25 -15.23
C ASP A 498 -33.89 -19.96 -14.50
N ASN A 499 -33.82 -18.82 -15.19
CA ASN A 499 -33.35 -17.53 -14.68
C ASN A 499 -31.90 -17.52 -14.16
N ILE A 500 -31.08 -18.52 -14.51
CA ILE A 500 -29.67 -18.61 -14.11
C ILE A 500 -28.77 -18.24 -15.28
N HIS A 501 -27.96 -17.20 -15.09
CA HIS A 501 -27.16 -16.61 -16.16
C HIS A 501 -25.69 -16.44 -15.79
N VAL A 502 -24.88 -16.17 -16.80
CA VAL A 502 -23.53 -15.59 -16.67
C VAL A 502 -23.47 -14.30 -17.48
N PRO A 503 -22.60 -13.34 -17.13
CA PRO A 503 -22.43 -12.13 -17.94
C PRO A 503 -21.97 -12.48 -19.36
N ARG A 504 -22.52 -11.83 -20.39
CA ARG A 504 -22.01 -12.00 -21.76
C ARG A 504 -20.61 -11.41 -21.85
N VAL A 505 -19.64 -12.18 -22.33
CA VAL A 505 -18.34 -11.62 -22.71
C VAL A 505 -18.47 -10.88 -24.04
N LEU A 506 -17.89 -9.69 -24.11
CA LEU A 506 -18.00 -8.82 -25.28
C LEU A 506 -16.72 -8.84 -26.10
N ALA A 507 -15.55 -8.77 -25.45
CA ALA A 507 -14.25 -8.78 -26.11
C ALA A 507 -13.12 -9.23 -25.17
N TYR A 508 -12.00 -9.63 -25.75
CA TYR A 508 -10.72 -9.68 -25.04
C TYR A 508 -9.76 -8.69 -25.69
N ILE A 509 -9.27 -7.71 -24.93
CA ILE A 509 -8.43 -6.61 -25.41
C ILE A 509 -6.96 -6.94 -25.14
N PRO A 510 -6.16 -7.41 -26.11
CA PRO A 510 -4.81 -7.90 -25.86
C PRO A 510 -3.86 -6.80 -25.36
N LYS A 511 -4.03 -5.57 -25.85
CA LYS A 511 -3.24 -4.38 -25.46
C LYS A 511 -3.34 -4.05 -23.97
N MET A 512 -4.42 -4.48 -23.32
CA MET A 512 -4.67 -4.32 -21.89
C MET A 512 -4.66 -5.65 -21.12
N ARG A 513 -4.59 -6.80 -21.81
CA ARG A 513 -4.91 -8.12 -21.25
C ARG A 513 -6.21 -8.10 -20.45
N MET A 514 -7.23 -7.49 -21.04
CA MET A 514 -8.49 -7.21 -20.38
C MET A 514 -9.61 -8.04 -20.98
N LEU A 515 -10.30 -8.81 -20.15
CA LEU A 515 -11.59 -9.41 -20.50
C LEU A 515 -12.67 -8.35 -20.32
N VAL A 516 -13.48 -8.10 -21.34
CA VAL A 516 -14.61 -7.17 -21.30
C VAL A 516 -15.91 -7.97 -21.34
N GLN A 517 -16.83 -7.65 -20.44
CA GLN A 517 -18.13 -8.31 -20.32
C GLN A 517 -19.23 -7.31 -19.95
N GLU A 518 -20.48 -7.70 -20.12
CA GLU A 518 -21.62 -6.93 -19.61
C GLU A 518 -21.56 -6.76 -18.08
N LYS A 519 -22.03 -5.62 -17.58
CA LYS A 519 -22.25 -5.42 -16.15
C LYS A 519 -23.51 -6.16 -15.74
N ALA A 520 -23.37 -7.11 -14.81
CA ALA A 520 -24.50 -7.82 -14.24
C ALA A 520 -25.25 -6.91 -13.26
N ALA A 521 -26.58 -6.97 -13.30
CA ALA A 521 -27.46 -6.33 -12.32
C ALA A 521 -27.61 -7.20 -11.07
N GLY A 522 -28.12 -6.61 -9.99
CA GLY A 522 -28.45 -7.30 -8.75
C GLY A 522 -27.50 -7.01 -7.60
N ARG A 523 -27.79 -7.64 -6.45
CA ARG A 523 -27.01 -7.56 -5.20
C ARG A 523 -26.48 -8.94 -4.83
N THR A 524 -25.34 -8.96 -4.18
CA THR A 524 -24.74 -10.16 -3.58
C THR A 524 -25.41 -10.54 -2.27
N LEU A 525 -25.29 -11.80 -1.84
CA LEU A 525 -25.94 -12.23 -0.60
C LEU A 525 -25.37 -11.52 0.64
N ASN A 526 -24.06 -11.19 0.67
CA ASN A 526 -23.49 -10.39 1.75
C ASN A 526 -23.98 -8.94 1.77
N GLU A 527 -24.47 -8.40 0.66
CA GLU A 527 -25.14 -7.10 0.67
C GLU A 527 -26.59 -7.23 1.14
N LEU A 528 -27.19 -8.42 1.04
CA LEU A 528 -28.59 -8.68 1.38
C LEU A 528 -28.78 -9.07 2.84
N VAL A 529 -27.80 -9.73 3.46
CA VAL A 529 -27.88 -10.32 4.82
C VAL A 529 -28.35 -9.33 5.90
N ASP A 530 -27.98 -8.05 5.79
CA ASP A 530 -28.37 -7.02 6.76
C ASP A 530 -29.85 -6.59 6.63
N THR A 531 -30.50 -6.93 5.52
CA THR A 531 -31.81 -6.36 5.13
C THR A 531 -32.89 -7.41 4.83
N THR A 532 -32.52 -8.68 4.72
CA THR A 532 -33.44 -9.76 4.34
C THR A 532 -32.90 -11.11 4.79
N HIS A 533 -33.80 -12.04 5.12
CA HIS A 533 -33.45 -13.45 5.31
C HIS A 533 -32.89 -14.03 4.01
N LEU A 534 -31.85 -14.87 4.12
CA LEU A 534 -31.15 -15.43 2.97
C LEU A 534 -31.81 -16.72 2.43
N ASN A 535 -32.63 -17.38 3.25
CA ASN A 535 -33.30 -18.64 2.94
C ASN A 535 -33.96 -18.69 1.55
N PRO A 536 -34.69 -17.65 1.09
CA PRO A 536 -35.31 -17.67 -0.24
C PRO A 536 -34.32 -17.73 -1.41
N PHE A 537 -33.05 -17.38 -1.20
CA PHE A 537 -32.02 -17.37 -2.23
C PHE A 537 -31.20 -18.67 -2.26
N MET A 538 -31.31 -19.53 -1.24
CA MET A 538 -30.53 -20.77 -1.16
C MET A 538 -30.86 -21.77 -2.28
N PRO A 539 -32.14 -22.04 -2.62
CA PRO A 539 -32.45 -22.97 -3.70
C PRO A 539 -31.90 -22.51 -5.06
N ALA A 540 -32.06 -21.24 -5.39
CA ALA A 540 -31.52 -20.67 -6.64
C ALA A 540 -29.98 -20.70 -6.68
N SER A 541 -29.33 -20.46 -5.53
CA SER A 541 -27.86 -20.56 -5.40
C SER A 541 -27.38 -21.99 -5.68
N ALA A 542 -28.07 -22.97 -5.11
CA ALA A 542 -27.77 -24.39 -5.27
C ALA A 542 -28.04 -24.89 -6.70
N GLU A 543 -29.17 -24.51 -7.29
CA GLU A 543 -29.52 -24.81 -8.68
C GLU A 543 -28.51 -24.18 -9.64
N GLY A 544 -28.07 -22.95 -9.37
CA GLY A 544 -27.03 -22.26 -10.12
C GLY A 544 -25.70 -23.02 -10.14
N LEU A 545 -25.26 -23.50 -8.98
CA LEU A 545 -24.05 -24.33 -8.87
C LEU A 545 -24.23 -25.68 -9.57
N ALA A 546 -25.35 -26.36 -9.34
CA ALA A 546 -25.66 -27.64 -9.97
C ALA A 546 -25.69 -27.54 -11.50
N LYS A 547 -26.26 -26.46 -12.04
CA LYS A 547 -26.25 -26.16 -13.48
C LYS A 547 -24.84 -26.01 -14.03
N LEU A 548 -23.91 -25.41 -13.29
CA LEU A 548 -22.50 -25.31 -13.67
C LEU A 548 -21.84 -26.70 -13.69
N HIS A 549 -22.05 -27.51 -12.64
CA HIS A 549 -21.49 -28.86 -12.53
C HIS A 549 -22.02 -29.81 -13.62
N ASN A 550 -23.32 -29.72 -13.94
CA ASN A 550 -23.96 -30.50 -14.99
C ASN A 550 -23.70 -29.95 -16.41
N SER A 551 -22.96 -28.84 -16.55
CA SER A 551 -22.66 -28.26 -17.84
C SER A 551 -21.72 -29.15 -18.66
N GLN A 552 -21.94 -29.21 -19.98
CA GLN A 552 -21.02 -29.90 -20.89
C GLN A 552 -19.76 -29.08 -21.21
N LEU A 553 -19.43 -28.09 -20.37
CA LEU A 553 -18.35 -27.13 -20.61
C LEU A 553 -16.99 -27.80 -20.94
N PRO A 554 -16.52 -28.84 -20.22
CA PRO A 554 -15.26 -29.50 -20.55
C PRO A 554 -15.26 -30.07 -21.98
N THR A 555 -16.35 -30.73 -22.37
CA THR A 555 -16.54 -31.33 -23.70
C THR A 555 -16.66 -30.26 -24.78
N LEU A 556 -17.36 -29.16 -24.51
CA LEU A 556 -17.55 -28.05 -25.44
C LEU A 556 -16.22 -27.35 -25.74
N LEU A 557 -15.42 -27.06 -24.71
CA LEU A 557 -14.11 -26.41 -24.86
C LEU A 557 -13.12 -27.28 -25.63
N ALA A 558 -13.14 -28.61 -25.40
CA ALA A 558 -12.34 -29.56 -26.15
C ALA A 558 -12.75 -29.63 -27.63
N LYS A 559 -14.06 -29.69 -27.92
CA LYS A 559 -14.59 -29.73 -29.31
C LYS A 559 -14.32 -28.44 -30.09
N GLN A 560 -14.32 -27.29 -29.43
CA GLN A 560 -14.01 -26.00 -30.04
C GLN A 560 -12.51 -25.78 -30.28
N GLY A 561 -11.65 -26.71 -29.84
CA GLY A 561 -10.19 -26.58 -29.96
C GLY A 561 -9.60 -25.44 -29.12
N SER A 562 -10.36 -24.92 -28.14
CA SER A 562 -9.96 -23.76 -27.34
C SER A 562 -8.85 -24.12 -26.34
N PHE A 563 -9.13 -25.08 -25.44
CA PHE A 563 -8.18 -25.65 -24.46
C PHE A 563 -8.90 -26.71 -23.61
N THR A 564 -8.14 -27.51 -22.86
CA THR A 564 -8.64 -28.42 -21.82
C THR A 564 -8.62 -27.76 -20.45
N LEU A 565 -9.68 -27.99 -19.66
CA LEU A 565 -9.68 -27.59 -18.26
C LEU A 565 -8.62 -28.39 -17.50
N LYS A 566 -7.84 -27.68 -16.67
CA LYS A 566 -6.85 -28.34 -15.82
C LYS A 566 -7.58 -29.12 -14.72
N PRO A 567 -7.12 -30.33 -14.37
CA PRO A 567 -7.62 -31.03 -13.21
C PRO A 567 -7.26 -30.27 -11.93
N TYR A 568 -8.10 -30.41 -10.91
CA TYR A 568 -7.85 -29.97 -9.56
C TYR A 568 -8.27 -31.08 -8.60
N THR A 569 -7.29 -31.63 -7.89
CA THR A 569 -7.42 -32.83 -7.05
C THR A 569 -7.32 -32.48 -5.57
N LEU A 570 -7.63 -33.45 -4.69
CA LEU A 570 -7.39 -33.32 -3.25
C LEU A 570 -5.91 -32.99 -2.95
N ALA A 571 -4.97 -33.59 -3.69
CA ALA A 571 -3.54 -33.29 -3.55
C ALA A 571 -3.22 -31.83 -3.88
N ASP A 572 -3.86 -31.26 -4.90
CA ASP A 572 -3.70 -29.84 -5.24
C ASP A 572 -4.23 -28.93 -4.13
N GLU A 573 -5.35 -29.30 -3.48
CA GLU A 573 -5.89 -28.58 -2.33
C GLU A 573 -4.90 -28.57 -1.15
N LEU A 574 -4.30 -29.70 -0.82
CA LEU A 574 -3.29 -29.78 0.26
C LEU A 574 -2.07 -28.90 -0.01
N VAL A 575 -1.61 -28.82 -1.27
CA VAL A 575 -0.50 -27.93 -1.66
C VAL A 575 -0.89 -26.46 -1.43
N VAL A 576 -2.16 -26.11 -1.69
CA VAL A 576 -2.71 -24.77 -1.49
C VAL A 576 -2.78 -24.36 -0.01
N LEU A 577 -2.90 -25.31 0.93
CA LEU A 577 -2.96 -25.01 2.38
C LEU A 577 -1.61 -24.54 2.97
N ARG A 578 -0.47 -25.01 2.45
CA ARG A 578 0.88 -24.67 2.95
C ARG A 578 1.17 -23.16 3.00
N PRO A 579 0.95 -22.37 1.92
CA PRO A 579 1.19 -20.93 1.99
C PRO A 579 0.25 -20.21 2.97
N TYR A 580 -0.95 -20.74 3.23
CA TYR A 580 -1.86 -20.15 4.21
C TYR A 580 -1.41 -20.38 5.65
N GLU A 581 -0.89 -21.58 5.97
CA GLU A 581 -0.21 -21.85 7.24
C GLU A 581 0.90 -20.82 7.48
N ALA A 582 1.77 -20.63 6.49
CA ALA A 582 2.91 -19.72 6.61
C ALA A 582 2.48 -18.28 6.94
N THR A 583 1.40 -17.79 6.32
CA THR A 583 0.86 -16.45 6.60
C THR A 583 0.29 -16.36 8.02
N VAL A 584 -0.54 -17.32 8.43
CA VAL A 584 -1.14 -17.30 9.79
C VAL A 584 -0.05 -17.34 10.86
N VAL A 585 0.97 -18.17 10.66
CA VAL A 585 2.09 -18.31 11.60
C VAL A 585 3.01 -17.09 11.59
N ALA A 586 3.11 -16.36 10.49
CA ALA A 586 3.86 -15.10 10.44
C ALA A 586 3.17 -14.01 11.28
N GLU A 587 1.83 -13.92 11.19
CA GLU A 587 1.03 -12.93 11.93
C GLU A 587 0.81 -13.33 13.40
N ARG A 588 0.67 -14.64 13.69
CA ARG A 588 0.42 -15.19 15.02
C ARG A 588 1.37 -16.36 15.33
N PRO A 589 2.64 -16.09 15.68
CA PRO A 589 3.66 -17.13 15.82
C PRO A 589 3.35 -18.24 16.85
N PHE A 590 2.54 -17.95 17.86
CA PHE A 590 2.14 -18.91 18.90
C PHE A 590 1.27 -20.04 18.36
N THR A 591 0.59 -19.87 17.22
CA THR A 591 -0.25 -20.91 16.61
C THR A 591 0.54 -21.92 15.78
N ARG A 592 1.86 -21.76 15.61
CA ARG A 592 2.70 -22.59 14.74
C ARG A 592 2.50 -24.10 14.91
N ALA A 593 2.57 -24.58 16.15
CA ALA A 593 2.43 -26.01 16.43
C ALA A 593 1.04 -26.51 16.03
N LEU A 594 0.01 -25.77 16.43
CA LEU A 594 -1.39 -26.10 16.14
C LEU A 594 -1.69 -26.06 14.64
N MET A 595 -1.28 -25.00 13.93
CA MET A 595 -1.51 -24.87 12.48
C MET A 595 -0.81 -25.98 11.69
N SER A 596 0.42 -26.35 12.07
CA SER A 596 1.13 -27.48 11.48
C SER A 596 0.43 -28.80 11.78
N GLN A 597 -0.09 -28.99 13.00
CA GLN A 597 -0.85 -30.18 13.38
C GLN A 597 -2.14 -30.29 12.55
N LEU A 598 -2.94 -29.23 12.48
CA LEU A 598 -4.19 -29.19 11.70
C LEU A 598 -3.94 -29.48 10.22
N ARG A 599 -2.88 -28.92 9.63
CA ARG A 599 -2.52 -29.24 8.23
C ARG A 599 -2.15 -30.72 8.06
N GLN A 600 -1.36 -31.29 8.97
CA GLN A 600 -1.00 -32.71 8.91
C GLN A 600 -2.22 -33.63 9.07
N GLN A 601 -3.15 -33.26 9.95
CA GLN A 601 -4.43 -33.96 10.13
C GLN A 601 -5.31 -33.89 8.87
N LEU A 602 -5.38 -32.72 8.22
CA LEU A 602 -6.04 -32.59 6.91
C LEU A 602 -5.34 -33.44 5.83
N GLU A 603 -4.01 -33.47 5.79
CA GLU A 603 -3.25 -34.35 4.87
C GLU A 603 -3.56 -35.84 5.12
N GLN A 604 -3.67 -36.26 6.38
CA GLN A 604 -4.04 -37.62 6.74
C GLN A 604 -5.49 -37.94 6.32
N TRP A 605 -6.43 -37.03 6.61
CA TRP A 605 -7.84 -37.21 6.27
C TRP A 605 -8.02 -37.33 4.76
N ALA A 606 -7.40 -36.44 3.99
CA ALA A 606 -7.44 -36.48 2.52
C ALA A 606 -6.95 -37.81 1.94
N GLY A 607 -5.94 -38.43 2.56
CA GLY A 607 -5.40 -39.72 2.12
C GLY A 607 -6.35 -40.91 2.32
N ALA A 608 -7.40 -40.76 3.13
CA ALA A 608 -8.40 -41.80 3.38
C ALA A 608 -9.69 -41.62 2.55
N LEU A 609 -9.85 -40.48 1.87
CA LEU A 609 -11.05 -40.19 1.08
C LEU A 609 -11.00 -40.85 -0.29
N ALA A 610 -12.14 -41.37 -0.75
CA ALA A 610 -12.29 -41.88 -2.11
C ALA A 610 -12.34 -40.72 -3.12
N GLU A 611 -11.55 -40.79 -4.20
CA GLU A 611 -11.59 -39.83 -5.31
C GLU A 611 -13.01 -39.74 -5.93
N PRO A 612 -13.42 -38.58 -6.48
CA PRO A 612 -14.73 -38.42 -7.09
C PRO A 612 -14.88 -39.32 -8.32
N GLU A 613 -16.04 -39.98 -8.45
CA GLU A 613 -16.34 -40.87 -9.59
C GLU A 613 -16.28 -40.15 -10.94
N THR A 614 -16.70 -38.88 -10.98
CA THR A 614 -16.65 -38.04 -12.17
C THR A 614 -16.21 -36.64 -11.79
N ALA A 615 -15.14 -36.17 -12.43
CA ALA A 615 -14.71 -34.79 -12.31
C ALA A 615 -15.56 -33.88 -13.21
N VAL A 616 -16.05 -32.78 -12.66
CA VAL A 616 -16.94 -31.81 -13.34
C VAL A 616 -16.32 -30.42 -13.38
N ALA A 617 -16.96 -29.48 -14.09
CA ALA A 617 -16.51 -28.09 -14.09
C ALA A 617 -16.81 -27.44 -12.73
N VAL A 618 -15.79 -27.27 -11.89
CA VAL A 618 -15.89 -26.68 -10.55
C VAL A 618 -15.35 -25.26 -10.53
N HIS A 619 -16.04 -24.36 -9.83
CA HIS A 619 -15.74 -22.95 -9.69
C HIS A 619 -14.52 -22.70 -8.78
N ARG A 620 -14.35 -23.49 -7.71
CA ARG A 620 -13.32 -23.46 -6.65
C ARG A 620 -13.31 -22.28 -5.70
N ASP A 621 -13.96 -21.19 -6.06
CA ASP A 621 -14.10 -19.96 -5.25
C ASP A 621 -15.58 -19.58 -5.21
N PHE A 622 -16.46 -20.56 -4.99
CA PHE A 622 -17.91 -20.35 -5.01
C PHE A 622 -18.42 -20.04 -3.61
N TYR A 623 -18.72 -18.77 -3.37
CA TYR A 623 -19.38 -18.30 -2.16
C TYR A 623 -20.31 -17.12 -2.45
N TYR A 624 -20.96 -16.60 -1.41
CA TYR A 624 -22.02 -15.59 -1.46
C TYR A 624 -21.73 -14.33 -2.31
N SER A 625 -20.47 -13.91 -2.50
CA SER A 625 -20.13 -12.73 -3.31
C SER A 625 -20.00 -13.02 -4.81
N GLN A 626 -20.23 -14.28 -5.24
CA GLN A 626 -20.18 -14.70 -6.66
C GLN A 626 -21.57 -14.85 -7.27
N LEU A 627 -22.60 -14.54 -6.49
CA LEU A 627 -24.00 -14.65 -6.84
C LEU A 627 -24.60 -13.25 -6.83
N LEU A 628 -25.13 -12.81 -7.96
CA LEU A 628 -25.87 -11.54 -8.06
C LEU A 628 -27.35 -11.84 -8.29
N PHE A 629 -28.19 -11.36 -7.37
CA PHE A 629 -29.63 -11.52 -7.42
C PHE A 629 -30.32 -10.21 -7.85
N ASP A 630 -31.09 -10.29 -8.93
CA ASP A 630 -31.99 -9.24 -9.42
C ASP A 630 -33.42 -9.81 -9.47
N GLY A 631 -34.15 -9.68 -8.36
CA GLY A 631 -35.40 -10.41 -8.14
C GLY A 631 -35.15 -11.93 -8.13
N LEU A 632 -35.84 -12.66 -9.01
CA LEU A 632 -35.66 -14.12 -9.18
C LEU A 632 -34.50 -14.49 -10.10
N ARG A 633 -33.81 -13.51 -10.69
CA ARG A 633 -32.72 -13.75 -11.62
C ARG A 633 -31.40 -13.89 -10.88
N LEU A 634 -30.73 -15.02 -11.08
CA LEU A 634 -29.39 -15.27 -10.57
C LEU A 634 -28.35 -15.09 -11.68
N THR A 635 -27.31 -14.30 -11.41
CA THR A 635 -26.13 -14.21 -12.27
C THR A 635 -24.89 -14.69 -11.53
N LEU A 636 -24.24 -15.74 -12.07
CA LEU A 636 -22.99 -16.29 -11.56
C LEU A 636 -21.78 -15.50 -12.12
N ILE A 637 -20.83 -15.15 -11.26
CA ILE A 637 -19.64 -14.37 -11.63
C ILE A 637 -18.34 -14.95 -11.06
N ASP A 638 -17.21 -14.54 -11.64
CA ASP A 638 -15.84 -14.81 -11.17
C ASP A 638 -15.25 -16.23 -11.36
N PHE A 639 -15.38 -16.77 -12.57
CA PHE A 639 -14.82 -18.06 -13.02
C PHE A 639 -13.27 -18.17 -13.09
N ASP A 640 -12.54 -17.29 -12.42
CA ASP A 640 -11.07 -17.16 -12.51
C ASP A 640 -10.31 -18.44 -12.14
N LEU A 641 -10.88 -19.26 -11.24
CA LEU A 641 -10.29 -20.49 -10.74
C LEU A 641 -10.93 -21.76 -11.32
N LEU A 642 -11.83 -21.63 -12.30
CA LEU A 642 -12.57 -22.77 -12.83
C LEU A 642 -11.64 -23.88 -13.35
N ALA A 643 -11.93 -25.09 -12.91
CA ALA A 643 -11.13 -26.29 -13.16
C ALA A 643 -12.04 -27.50 -13.40
N LEU A 644 -11.43 -28.62 -13.78
CA LEU A 644 -12.08 -29.92 -13.74
C LEU A 644 -11.78 -30.56 -12.38
N GLY A 645 -12.77 -30.89 -11.57
CA GLY A 645 -12.52 -31.35 -10.21
C GLY A 645 -13.73 -31.93 -9.51
N ASP A 646 -13.59 -32.13 -8.21
CA ASP A 646 -14.63 -32.69 -7.35
C ASP A 646 -15.74 -31.67 -7.05
N PRO A 647 -17.01 -31.93 -7.40
CA PRO A 647 -18.11 -31.00 -7.11
C PRO A 647 -18.29 -30.68 -5.62
N ALA A 648 -17.80 -31.53 -4.71
CA ALA A 648 -17.90 -31.31 -3.27
C ALA A 648 -17.19 -30.03 -2.81
N ILE A 649 -16.15 -29.57 -3.52
CA ILE A 649 -15.38 -28.38 -3.13
C ILE A 649 -16.22 -27.11 -3.13
N ASP A 650 -17.12 -26.95 -4.10
CA ASP A 650 -17.91 -25.73 -4.23
C ASP A 650 -19.07 -25.68 -3.24
N VAL A 651 -19.67 -26.83 -2.94
CA VAL A 651 -20.70 -26.94 -1.90
C VAL A 651 -20.10 -26.61 -0.54
N ALA A 652 -18.95 -27.21 -0.22
CA ALA A 652 -18.24 -26.98 1.02
C ALA A 652 -17.73 -25.54 1.18
N ASN A 653 -17.21 -24.95 0.08
CA ASN A 653 -16.81 -23.55 0.04
C ASN A 653 -17.97 -22.63 0.41
N PHE A 654 -19.14 -22.86 -0.18
CA PHE A 654 -20.32 -22.02 0.03
C PHE A 654 -20.77 -22.07 1.48
N VAL A 655 -20.90 -23.29 2.04
CA VAL A 655 -21.29 -23.54 3.42
C VAL A 655 -20.31 -22.89 4.40
N ALA A 656 -19.01 -23.13 4.24
CA ALA A 656 -18.01 -22.55 5.13
C ALA A 656 -18.01 -21.01 5.13
N HIS A 657 -18.29 -20.41 3.97
CA HIS A 657 -18.41 -18.96 3.85
C HIS A 657 -19.74 -18.43 4.42
N LEU A 658 -20.84 -19.19 4.38
CA LEU A 658 -22.06 -18.80 5.12
C LEU A 658 -21.81 -18.74 6.62
N HIS A 659 -21.13 -19.74 7.21
CA HIS A 659 -20.77 -19.68 8.63
C HIS A 659 -19.85 -18.50 8.95
N PHE A 660 -18.87 -18.22 8.07
CA PHE A 660 -18.03 -17.03 8.22
C PHE A 660 -18.82 -15.73 8.13
N MET A 661 -19.82 -15.64 7.24
CA MET A 661 -20.71 -14.47 7.16
C MET A 661 -21.56 -14.34 8.43
N GLY A 662 -22.10 -15.43 8.95
CA GLY A 662 -22.82 -15.44 10.23
C GLY A 662 -21.94 -14.88 11.35
N LEU A 663 -20.70 -15.37 11.45
CA LEU A 663 -19.74 -14.92 12.46
C LEU A 663 -19.35 -13.43 12.28
N ASP A 664 -19.07 -12.99 11.05
CA ASP A 664 -18.58 -11.64 10.72
C ASP A 664 -19.68 -10.56 10.77
N HIS A 665 -20.90 -10.87 10.29
CA HIS A 665 -22.00 -9.89 10.15
C HIS A 665 -23.06 -10.03 11.25
N LEU A 666 -23.33 -11.25 11.73
CA LEU A 666 -24.39 -11.53 12.70
C LEU A 666 -23.85 -11.84 14.10
N GLY A 667 -22.53 -11.99 14.24
CA GLY A 667 -21.85 -12.25 15.51
C GLY A 667 -21.97 -13.70 16.01
N ASP A 668 -22.51 -14.61 15.21
CA ASP A 668 -22.70 -16.02 15.56
C ASP A 668 -22.41 -16.92 14.35
N PHE A 669 -21.47 -17.86 14.53
CA PHE A 669 -21.03 -18.81 13.52
C PHE A 669 -22.17 -19.67 12.97
N ASP A 670 -23.13 -20.03 13.83
CA ASP A 670 -24.23 -20.93 13.50
C ASP A 670 -25.49 -20.15 13.04
N ALA A 671 -25.42 -18.81 12.94
CA ALA A 671 -26.57 -17.96 12.61
C ALA A 671 -27.21 -18.25 11.25
N LEU A 672 -26.46 -18.84 10.31
CA LEU A 672 -26.90 -19.18 8.95
C LEU A 672 -26.86 -20.71 8.71
N ALA A 673 -26.90 -21.52 9.77
CA ALA A 673 -26.86 -22.98 9.65
C ALA A 673 -28.06 -23.53 8.88
N ASP A 674 -29.27 -23.02 9.13
CA ASP A 674 -30.49 -23.43 8.40
C ASP A 674 -30.41 -23.08 6.91
N ASP A 675 -29.81 -21.95 6.56
CA ASP A 675 -29.57 -21.54 5.17
C ASP A 675 -28.55 -22.48 4.49
N ALA A 676 -27.49 -22.86 5.21
CA ALA A 676 -26.50 -23.81 4.73
C ALA A 676 -27.09 -25.21 4.51
N GLU A 677 -27.94 -25.70 5.42
CA GLU A 677 -28.68 -26.96 5.23
C GLU A 677 -29.62 -26.90 4.04
N LEU A 678 -30.41 -25.82 3.91
CA LEU A 678 -31.30 -25.66 2.77
C LEU A 678 -30.55 -25.63 1.43
N PHE A 679 -29.38 -24.98 1.39
CA PHE A 679 -28.52 -24.98 0.21
C PHE A 679 -28.05 -26.40 -0.13
N LYS A 680 -27.57 -27.16 0.86
CA LYS A 680 -27.12 -28.56 0.68
C LYS A 680 -28.26 -29.46 0.19
N GLU A 681 -29.42 -29.38 0.83
CA GLU A 681 -30.62 -30.12 0.45
C GLU A 681 -31.03 -29.78 -1.00
N SER A 682 -31.14 -28.49 -1.32
CA SER A 682 -31.51 -28.04 -2.66
C SER A 682 -30.52 -28.52 -3.72
N TYR A 683 -29.22 -28.50 -3.44
CA TYR A 683 -28.19 -28.97 -4.37
C TYR A 683 -28.34 -30.48 -4.64
N SER A 684 -28.67 -31.28 -3.61
CA SER A 684 -28.88 -32.72 -3.72
C SER A 684 -30.06 -33.11 -4.63
N TRP A 685 -31.03 -32.21 -4.84
CA TRP A 685 -32.13 -32.44 -5.78
C TRP A 685 -31.70 -32.39 -7.25
N HIS A 686 -30.58 -31.72 -7.55
CA HIS A 686 -30.10 -31.49 -8.91
C HIS A 686 -28.86 -32.32 -9.29
N VAL A 687 -28.07 -32.73 -8.30
CA VAL A 687 -26.86 -33.52 -8.51
C VAL A 687 -26.94 -34.77 -7.63
N PRO A 688 -26.77 -35.98 -8.20
CA PRO A 688 -26.69 -37.20 -7.40
C PRO A 688 -25.51 -37.12 -6.42
N VAL A 689 -25.82 -37.19 -5.13
CA VAL A 689 -24.84 -37.20 -4.04
C VAL A 689 -24.97 -38.49 -3.25
N ASN A 690 -23.85 -39.00 -2.75
CA ASN A 690 -23.78 -40.19 -1.91
C ASN A 690 -22.97 -39.87 -0.63
N GLU A 691 -22.79 -40.86 0.23
CA GLU A 691 -22.03 -40.70 1.47
C GLU A 691 -20.59 -40.21 1.22
N ALA A 692 -19.89 -40.82 0.25
CA ALA A 692 -18.54 -40.42 -0.13
C ALA A 692 -18.44 -38.95 -0.62
N PHE A 693 -19.49 -38.42 -1.26
CA PHE A 693 -19.57 -37.01 -1.61
C PHE A 693 -19.58 -36.12 -0.36
N TRP A 694 -20.39 -36.47 0.65
CA TRP A 694 -20.51 -35.68 1.87
C TRP A 694 -19.27 -35.79 2.77
N GLU A 695 -18.59 -36.94 2.78
CA GLU A 695 -17.27 -37.08 3.43
C GLU A 695 -16.24 -36.12 2.82
N ARG A 696 -16.18 -36.03 1.49
CA ARG A 696 -15.31 -35.08 0.80
C ARG A 696 -15.74 -33.64 1.03
N ALA A 697 -17.04 -33.35 1.06
CA ALA A 697 -17.55 -32.01 1.35
C ALA A 697 -17.13 -31.56 2.75
N ALA A 698 -17.26 -32.42 3.76
CA ALA A 698 -16.82 -32.12 5.13
C ALA A 698 -15.32 -31.81 5.20
N PHE A 699 -14.49 -32.56 4.46
CA PHE A 699 -13.07 -32.26 4.34
C PHE A 699 -12.80 -30.88 3.72
N TYR A 700 -13.43 -30.57 2.59
CA TYR A 700 -13.25 -29.26 1.94
C TYR A 700 -13.78 -28.11 2.80
N GLU A 701 -14.79 -28.36 3.64
CA GLU A 701 -15.35 -27.36 4.56
C GLU A 701 -14.31 -27.02 5.63
N ALA A 702 -13.72 -28.04 6.27
CA ALA A 702 -12.63 -27.89 7.23
C ALA A 702 -11.39 -27.22 6.61
N ALA A 703 -11.01 -27.61 5.39
CA ALA A 703 -9.95 -26.96 4.63
C ALA A 703 -10.28 -25.49 4.32
N THR A 704 -11.55 -25.15 4.11
CA THR A 704 -11.99 -23.76 3.91
C THR A 704 -11.90 -22.93 5.18
N TYR A 705 -12.26 -23.49 6.34
CA TYR A 705 -12.04 -22.83 7.63
C TYR A 705 -10.58 -22.51 7.87
N PHE A 706 -9.70 -23.48 7.58
CA PHE A 706 -8.25 -23.26 7.64
C PHE A 706 -7.80 -22.10 6.73
N ARG A 707 -8.37 -21.97 5.53
CA ARG A 707 -8.08 -20.85 4.61
C ARG A 707 -8.61 -19.51 5.11
N LEU A 708 -9.76 -19.49 5.78
CA LEU A 708 -10.35 -18.29 6.37
C LEU A 708 -9.50 -17.73 7.53
N LEU A 709 -8.76 -18.56 8.26
CA LEU A 709 -7.78 -18.09 9.25
C LEU A 709 -6.72 -17.18 8.61
N ASN A 710 -6.29 -17.46 7.37
CA ASN A 710 -5.38 -16.60 6.61
C ASN A 710 -6.05 -15.28 6.14
N VAL A 711 -7.38 -15.25 6.03
CA VAL A 711 -8.13 -14.02 5.73
C VAL A 711 -8.22 -13.13 6.98
N ILE A 712 -8.43 -13.75 8.15
CA ILE A 712 -8.62 -13.07 9.43
C ILE A 712 -7.29 -12.57 10.01
N ALA A 713 -6.27 -13.44 10.07
CA ALA A 713 -5.02 -13.17 10.78
C ALA A 713 -4.31 -11.84 10.42
N PRO A 714 -4.17 -11.45 9.13
CA PRO A 714 -3.50 -10.21 8.76
C PRO A 714 -4.39 -8.96 8.81
N ARG A 715 -5.67 -9.07 9.21
CA ARG A 715 -6.64 -7.96 9.19
C ARG A 715 -7.02 -7.54 10.61
N PRO A 716 -6.52 -6.38 11.09
CA PRO A 716 -6.84 -5.91 12.45
C PRO A 716 -8.34 -5.83 12.74
N GLY A 717 -9.16 -5.43 11.75
CA GLY A 717 -10.61 -5.34 11.89
C GLY A 717 -11.32 -6.67 12.14
N LEU A 718 -10.72 -7.81 11.75
CA LEU A 718 -11.28 -9.14 11.95
C LEU A 718 -10.61 -9.92 13.08
N ALA A 719 -9.62 -9.33 13.75
CA ALA A 719 -8.76 -10.03 14.70
C ALA A 719 -9.52 -10.69 15.87
N HIS A 720 -10.69 -10.15 16.20
CA HIS A 720 -11.59 -10.65 17.25
C HIS A 720 -12.31 -11.96 16.87
N LEU A 721 -12.42 -12.28 15.59
CA LEU A 721 -13.05 -13.52 15.09
C LEU A 721 -12.08 -14.71 15.05
N PHE A 722 -10.78 -14.46 15.24
CA PHE A 722 -9.73 -15.46 14.99
C PHE A 722 -9.85 -16.69 15.89
N ASP A 723 -10.07 -16.48 17.19
CA ASP A 723 -10.06 -17.58 18.17
C ASP A 723 -11.28 -18.49 17.99
N GLU A 724 -12.46 -17.92 17.72
CA GLU A 724 -13.67 -18.69 17.38
C GLU A 724 -13.46 -19.47 16.08
N MET A 725 -12.94 -18.81 15.03
CA MET A 725 -12.69 -19.48 13.75
C MET A 725 -11.66 -20.62 13.88
N LEU A 726 -10.65 -20.44 14.72
CA LEU A 726 -9.63 -21.46 15.00
C LEU A 726 -10.25 -22.67 15.70
N MET A 727 -11.04 -22.43 16.74
CA MET A 727 -11.77 -23.47 17.47
C MET A 727 -12.70 -24.28 16.54
N ARG A 728 -13.42 -23.60 15.63
CA ARG A 728 -14.29 -24.24 14.64
C ARG A 728 -13.49 -25.06 13.62
N THR A 729 -12.31 -24.57 13.23
CA THR A 729 -11.39 -25.32 12.37
C THR A 729 -10.91 -26.59 13.08
N GLU A 730 -10.48 -26.51 14.34
CA GLU A 730 -10.05 -27.67 15.14
C GLU A 730 -11.16 -28.71 15.27
N THR A 731 -12.37 -28.25 15.59
CA THR A 731 -13.54 -29.11 15.76
C THR A 731 -13.90 -29.83 14.46
N ALA A 732 -13.91 -29.13 13.32
CA ALA A 732 -14.22 -29.72 12.02
C ALA A 732 -13.19 -30.80 11.63
N VAL A 733 -11.89 -30.53 11.85
CA VAL A 733 -10.81 -31.49 11.57
C VAL A 733 -10.90 -32.71 12.49
N ALA A 734 -11.17 -32.50 13.79
CA ALA A 734 -11.31 -33.58 14.75
C ALA A 734 -12.50 -34.51 14.42
N ASN A 735 -13.66 -33.93 14.10
CA ASN A 735 -14.85 -34.68 13.71
C ASN A 735 -14.60 -35.49 12.43
N GLY A 736 -13.91 -34.91 11.45
CA GLY A 736 -13.54 -35.59 10.22
C GLY A 736 -12.66 -36.83 10.43
N LEU A 737 -11.67 -36.72 11.31
CA LEU A 737 -10.80 -37.85 11.65
C LEU A 737 -11.51 -38.95 12.43
N LEU A 738 -12.51 -38.61 13.26
CA LEU A 738 -13.33 -39.59 13.97
C LEU A 738 -14.16 -40.45 13.02
N LEU A 739 -14.54 -39.92 11.85
CA LEU A 739 -15.26 -40.69 10.81
C LEU A 739 -14.36 -41.72 10.10
N LEU A 740 -13.03 -41.65 10.29
CA LEU A 740 -12.07 -42.60 9.70
C LEU A 740 -11.78 -43.81 10.59
N VAL A 741 -12.22 -43.78 11.85
CA VAL A 741 -12.03 -44.83 12.88
C VAL A 741 -13.32 -45.60 13.07
#